data_AF-A0A7J3BIM3-F1
#
_entry.id   AF-A0A7J3BIM3-F1
#
_cell.length_a   1.000
_cell.length_b   1.000
_cell.length_c   1.000
_cell.angle_alpha   90.00
_cell.angle_beta   90.00
_cell.angle_gamma   90.00
#
_symmetry.space_group_name_H-M   'P 1'
#
loop_
_entity.id
_entity.type
_entity.pdbx_description
1 polymer ?
#
loop_
_entity_poly.entity_id
_entity_poly.type
_entity_poly.pdbx_seq_one_letter_code
_entity_poly.pdbx_strand_id
1 'polypeptide(L)'
;MMEINYEDLGLRVGLEIHQQLDTSSKLFCSCPTKLFEGSEEGIARIERYLRIARSETGEVDPAAIYEYMKGKKIIYLVPRGHVCSVELDEEPPHELNKEALAIATGIALGFKSRVVDEVHVMRKIVVDGSNTTGFQRTAIIALGGEVLDDEGVVRIQTICLEEDAARKVGEVDGVVIYNLDRLGIPLIEISTAPDIRSPEQTLRVASKIGLMLRLTGKVKRGLGTIRQDLNISIKGGTKIEIKGVQRLELLPKIVEYEVMRQLRLLEIKDELIKRGVRDEDIVFNIYDVTEVFKDTKSKLVRDKLRVGYKVYACVLKKFKGLLKVEVQPGRRFGTELADYAREWGGVSGIIHTDELPGYGISDAEVRNLFKFLNADEGEDAVVITIGTEDRCARALKAVVDRARNALLGVPKETRVANEDGTTRYMRPQPGAARMYPETDIPPITIDDRIINEALKYVPKDPNTVYEELISKYSLSPEISKQLIKSPYLIYFYDLVKELSDEEVTPQYIASLLTIHLRSLKSEGVPIENIGIDVIKDLLNTLKRGEVSKDGVIQVLREYALNPKSPINELIKKYSKVDVNDVIKVVSKIIELNREELIKKKDKAFSIVMGLAMKELRYRVDGKIVAEVVKNLIKGLDQS
;
A
#
# COMPACT_ATOMS: atom_id res chain seq x y z
N MET A 1 -23.16 -17.05 4.54
CA MET A 1 -23.15 -16.04 3.47
C MET A 1 -23.69 -16.72 2.23
N MET A 2 -24.66 -16.14 1.51
CA MET A 2 -25.05 -16.67 0.21
C MET A 2 -23.80 -16.72 -0.66
N GLU A 3 -23.58 -17.84 -1.34
CA GLU A 3 -22.49 -17.99 -2.30
C GLU A 3 -22.78 -17.02 -3.46
N ILE A 4 -22.06 -15.89 -3.50
CA ILE A 4 -22.28 -14.85 -4.49
C ILE A 4 -21.67 -15.31 -5.81
N ASN A 5 -22.50 -15.51 -6.84
CA ASN A 5 -22.00 -15.72 -8.20
C ASN A 5 -21.68 -14.36 -8.84
N TYR A 6 -20.40 -13.98 -8.85
CA TYR A 6 -19.94 -12.71 -9.41
C TYR A 6 -20.16 -12.57 -10.92
N GLU A 7 -20.23 -13.68 -11.65
CA GLU A 7 -20.48 -13.66 -13.09
C GLU A 7 -21.92 -13.23 -13.41
N ASP A 8 -22.91 -13.77 -12.68
CA ASP A 8 -24.31 -13.40 -12.81
C ASP A 8 -24.57 -11.93 -12.45
N LEU A 9 -23.81 -11.43 -11.47
CA LEU A 9 -23.82 -10.01 -11.09
C LEU A 9 -23.14 -9.11 -12.13
N GLY A 10 -22.46 -9.67 -13.12
CA GLY A 10 -21.70 -8.92 -14.11
C GLY A 10 -20.58 -8.10 -13.48
N LEU A 11 -19.88 -8.64 -12.46
CA LEU A 11 -18.77 -7.95 -11.80
C LEU A 11 -17.70 -7.57 -12.83
N ARG A 12 -17.28 -6.31 -12.76
CA ARG A 12 -16.18 -5.75 -13.54
C ARG A 12 -15.29 -4.94 -12.62
N VAL A 13 -14.02 -5.34 -12.53
CA VAL A 13 -12.99 -4.66 -11.76
C VAL A 13 -11.87 -4.19 -12.68
N GLY A 14 -11.45 -2.94 -12.51
CA GLY A 14 -10.23 -2.37 -13.08
C GLY A 14 -9.25 -2.01 -11.95
N LEU A 15 -7.96 -2.14 -12.23
CA LEU A 15 -6.87 -1.78 -11.34
C LEU A 15 -6.12 -0.57 -11.89
N GLU A 16 -5.80 0.36 -11.02
CA GLU A 16 -4.81 1.43 -11.27
C GLU A 16 -3.67 1.23 -10.27
N ILE A 17 -2.48 0.92 -10.78
CA ILE A 17 -1.30 0.63 -9.95
C ILE A 17 -0.29 1.74 -10.12
N HIS A 18 -0.02 2.47 -9.04
CA HIS A 18 1.01 3.49 -8.98
C HIS A 18 2.26 2.94 -8.30
N GLN A 19 3.41 3.04 -8.95
CA GLN A 19 4.69 2.55 -8.41
C GLN A 19 5.79 3.59 -8.59
N GLN A 20 6.49 3.94 -7.52
CA GLN A 20 7.64 4.82 -7.60
C GLN A 20 8.81 4.11 -8.29
N LEU A 21 9.45 4.79 -9.24
CA LEU A 21 10.67 4.33 -9.89
C LEU A 21 11.89 4.71 -9.04
N ASP A 22 12.92 3.87 -9.08
CA ASP A 22 14.18 4.10 -8.36
C ASP A 22 15.23 4.72 -9.28
N THR A 23 15.00 5.99 -9.60
CA THR A 23 15.88 6.81 -10.44
C THR A 23 16.83 7.65 -9.60
N SER A 24 17.93 8.07 -10.24
CA SER A 24 18.94 8.96 -9.66
C SER A 24 18.39 10.33 -9.23
N SER A 25 17.48 10.90 -10.03
CA SER A 25 16.87 12.20 -9.83
C SER A 25 15.35 12.16 -10.04
N LYS A 26 14.67 13.21 -9.61
CA LYS A 26 13.23 13.41 -9.78
C LYS A 26 12.84 13.58 -11.26
N LEU A 27 11.55 13.59 -11.55
CA LEU A 27 11.02 13.48 -12.91
C LEU A 27 11.31 14.72 -13.77
N PHE A 28 11.29 15.90 -13.17
CA PHE A 28 11.43 17.19 -13.86
C PHE A 28 12.42 18.13 -13.14
N CYS A 29 13.32 17.60 -12.32
CA CYS A 29 14.40 18.36 -11.69
C CYS A 29 15.55 17.43 -11.27
N SER A 30 16.68 18.02 -10.88
CA SER A 30 17.89 17.28 -10.51
C SER A 30 17.93 16.82 -9.03
N CYS A 31 16.87 17.04 -8.26
CA CYS A 31 16.83 16.63 -6.85
C CYS A 31 16.81 15.11 -6.68
N PRO A 32 17.34 14.56 -5.57
CA PRO A 32 17.36 13.12 -5.32
C PRO A 32 15.95 12.59 -5.03
N THR A 33 15.75 11.29 -5.28
CA THR A 33 14.48 10.58 -5.02
C THR A 33 14.42 9.94 -3.63
N LYS A 34 15.15 10.47 -2.66
CA LYS A 34 15.19 9.98 -1.27
C LYS A 34 14.22 10.78 -0.41
N LEU A 35 13.62 10.13 0.58
CA LEU A 35 12.80 10.82 1.58
C LEU A 35 13.69 11.40 2.67
N PHE A 36 13.26 12.51 3.26
CA PHE A 36 13.99 13.14 4.34
C PHE A 36 13.73 12.42 5.67
N GLU A 37 14.81 12.02 6.36
CA GLU A 37 14.77 11.26 7.62
C GLU A 37 15.17 12.09 8.86
N GLY A 38 15.44 13.39 8.71
CA GLY A 38 15.84 14.27 9.82
C GLY A 38 14.66 14.87 10.61
N SER A 39 14.96 15.65 11.65
CA SER A 39 13.96 16.38 12.42
C SER A 39 13.40 17.58 11.64
N GLU A 40 12.16 17.97 11.96
CA GLU A 40 11.51 19.15 11.37
C GLU A 40 12.06 20.48 11.90
N GLU A 41 12.94 20.43 12.91
CA GLU A 41 13.58 21.61 13.48
C GLU A 41 14.56 22.23 12.49
N GLY A 42 14.38 23.53 12.20
CA GLY A 42 15.23 24.26 11.26
C GLY A 42 14.90 24.04 9.77
N ILE A 43 13.82 23.33 9.43
CA ILE A 43 13.34 23.22 8.05
C ILE A 43 12.60 24.50 7.65
N ALA A 44 12.90 25.02 6.45
CA ALA A 44 12.20 26.18 5.91
C ALA A 44 10.72 25.86 5.62
N ARG A 45 9.84 26.85 5.84
CA ARG A 45 8.40 26.73 5.66
C ARG A 45 7.90 27.78 4.67
N ILE A 46 7.09 27.35 3.72
CA ILE A 46 6.46 28.23 2.72
C ILE A 46 4.95 28.08 2.83
N GLU A 47 4.27 29.22 2.85
CA GLU A 47 2.82 29.27 2.91
C GLU A 47 2.24 29.55 1.52
N ARG A 48 1.22 28.78 1.12
CA ARG A 48 0.52 28.98 -0.16
C ARG A 48 -0.99 28.78 -0.02
N TYR A 49 -1.69 29.35 -0.98
CA TYR A 49 -3.12 29.18 -1.21
C TYR A 49 -3.33 28.85 -2.68
N LEU A 50 -3.97 27.70 -2.96
CA LEU A 50 -4.33 27.35 -4.33
C LEU A 50 -5.66 28.00 -4.72
N ARG A 51 -5.76 28.42 -5.98
CA ARG A 51 -6.98 28.96 -6.58
C ARG A 51 -7.42 28.04 -7.70
N ILE A 52 -8.73 27.91 -7.87
CA ILE A 52 -9.29 27.17 -8.99
C ILE A 52 -9.04 27.94 -10.29
N ALA A 53 -8.42 27.27 -11.25
CA ALA A 53 -8.42 27.69 -12.65
C ALA A 53 -9.62 27.06 -13.38
N ARG A 54 -10.24 27.81 -14.30
CA ARG A 54 -11.23 27.25 -15.24
C ARG A 54 -10.50 26.40 -16.27
N SER A 55 -11.13 25.33 -16.76
CA SER A 55 -10.63 24.60 -17.92
C SER A 55 -10.60 25.50 -19.16
N GLU A 56 -9.94 25.04 -20.23
CA GLU A 56 -9.99 25.72 -21.54
C GLU A 56 -11.42 25.87 -22.08
N THR A 57 -12.32 24.96 -21.69
CA THR A 57 -13.76 24.99 -22.02
C THR A 57 -14.57 25.88 -21.07
N GLY A 58 -13.95 26.49 -20.06
CA GLY A 58 -14.60 27.33 -19.06
C GLY A 58 -15.30 26.57 -17.92
N GLU A 59 -15.28 25.23 -17.97
CA GLU A 59 -15.87 24.35 -16.96
C GLU A 59 -14.94 24.19 -15.75
N VAL A 60 -15.52 23.87 -14.60
CA VAL A 60 -14.77 23.62 -13.37
C VAL A 60 -15.11 22.25 -12.84
N ASP A 61 -14.08 21.45 -12.53
CA ASP A 61 -14.25 20.11 -11.98
C ASP A 61 -14.98 20.13 -10.62
N PRO A 62 -16.07 19.37 -10.43
CA PRO A 62 -16.82 19.34 -9.18
C PRO A 62 -15.98 18.93 -7.96
N ALA A 63 -15.02 18.00 -8.13
CA ALA A 63 -14.15 17.60 -7.04
C ALA A 63 -13.15 18.70 -6.68
N ALA A 64 -12.70 19.49 -7.66
CA ALA A 64 -11.88 20.67 -7.41
C ALA A 64 -12.64 21.78 -6.67
N ILE A 65 -13.89 22.06 -7.05
CA ILE A 65 -14.78 22.98 -6.30
C ILE A 65 -14.92 22.51 -4.85
N TYR A 66 -15.21 21.23 -4.68
CA TYR A 66 -15.41 20.61 -3.37
C TYR A 66 -14.18 20.78 -2.45
N GLU A 67 -12.97 20.57 -2.95
CA GLU A 67 -11.75 20.78 -2.16
C GLU A 67 -11.47 22.26 -1.89
N TYR A 68 -11.70 23.15 -2.86
CA TYR A 68 -11.55 24.59 -2.66
C TYR A 68 -12.52 25.16 -1.62
N MET A 69 -13.75 24.65 -1.56
CA MET A 69 -14.75 25.05 -0.54
C MET A 69 -14.28 24.74 0.89
N LYS A 70 -13.29 23.86 1.08
CA LYS A 70 -12.67 23.60 2.39
C LYS A 70 -11.73 24.74 2.83
N GLY A 71 -11.35 25.66 1.94
CA GLY A 71 -10.64 26.90 2.26
C GLY A 71 -9.29 26.70 2.94
N LYS A 72 -8.56 25.64 2.59
CA LYS A 72 -7.39 25.21 3.34
C LYS A 72 -6.16 26.08 3.08
N LYS A 73 -5.55 26.57 4.16
CA LYS A 73 -4.20 27.15 4.13
C LYS A 73 -3.19 26.02 4.01
N ILE A 74 -2.18 26.16 3.14
CA ILE A 74 -1.19 25.09 2.91
C ILE A 74 0.18 25.56 3.37
N ILE A 75 0.86 24.72 4.16
CA ILE A 75 2.24 24.92 4.59
C ILE A 75 3.11 23.82 3.98
N TYR A 76 4.14 24.21 3.23
CA TYR A 76 5.14 23.33 2.65
C TYR A 76 6.43 23.35 3.46
N LEU A 77 6.91 22.16 3.84
CA LEU A 77 8.22 21.95 4.45
C LEU A 77 9.26 21.68 3.36
N VAL A 78 10.40 22.39 3.44
CA VAL A 78 11.44 22.41 2.40
C VAL A 78 12.75 21.84 2.96
N PRO A 79 12.91 20.51 3.07
CA PRO A 79 14.14 19.90 3.56
C PRO A 79 15.32 20.18 2.62
N ARG A 80 16.43 20.67 3.20
CA ARG A 80 17.64 21.00 2.46
C ARG A 80 18.20 19.77 1.74
N GLY A 81 18.63 19.95 0.50
CA GLY A 81 19.20 18.89 -0.34
C GLY A 81 18.18 17.95 -1.00
N HIS A 82 16.88 18.15 -0.77
CA HIS A 82 15.80 17.30 -1.31
C HIS A 82 14.80 18.05 -2.19
N VAL A 83 14.86 19.38 -2.20
CA VAL A 83 13.89 20.27 -2.84
C VAL A 83 14.66 21.40 -3.54
N CYS A 84 14.26 21.78 -4.76
CA CYS A 84 14.76 22.96 -5.46
C CYS A 84 13.59 23.88 -5.87
N SER A 85 13.91 24.94 -6.62
CA SER A 85 12.93 25.95 -7.05
C SER A 85 11.82 25.37 -7.93
N VAL A 86 12.07 24.26 -8.64
CA VAL A 86 11.05 23.57 -9.44
C VAL A 86 9.92 23.03 -8.58
N GLU A 87 10.24 22.29 -7.50
CA GLU A 87 9.20 21.79 -6.59
C GLU A 87 8.55 22.90 -5.77
N LEU A 88 9.22 24.04 -5.61
CA LEU A 88 8.61 25.21 -4.98
C LEU A 88 7.65 25.96 -5.91
N ASP A 89 7.59 25.61 -7.19
CA ASP A 89 6.86 26.37 -8.21
C ASP A 89 7.40 27.82 -8.29
N GLU A 90 8.74 27.95 -8.31
CA GLU A 90 9.51 29.20 -8.46
C GLU A 90 10.47 29.14 -9.67
N GLU A 91 10.51 28.01 -10.38
CA GLU A 91 11.31 27.78 -11.58
C GLU A 91 10.52 26.83 -12.51
N PRO A 92 10.54 27.04 -13.84
CA PRO A 92 9.96 26.09 -14.79
C PRO A 92 10.56 24.68 -14.62
N PRO A 93 9.77 23.61 -14.87
CA PRO A 93 10.29 22.25 -14.85
C PRO A 93 11.42 22.05 -15.86
N HIS A 94 12.36 21.18 -15.52
CA HIS A 94 13.40 20.73 -16.46
C HIS A 94 12.82 19.69 -17.44
N GLU A 95 13.63 19.24 -18.39
CA GLU A 95 13.26 18.14 -19.30
C GLU A 95 12.84 16.87 -18.54
N LEU A 96 11.97 16.06 -19.16
CA LEU A 96 11.57 14.76 -18.63
C LEU A 96 12.79 13.87 -18.38
N ASN A 97 12.86 13.28 -17.19
CA ASN A 97 13.94 12.39 -16.80
C ASN A 97 14.06 11.17 -17.75
N LYS A 98 15.18 11.11 -18.48
CA LYS A 98 15.47 10.08 -19.48
C LYS A 98 15.61 8.68 -18.88
N GLU A 99 16.12 8.55 -17.66
CA GLU A 99 16.19 7.28 -16.94
C GLU A 99 14.77 6.78 -16.63
N ALA A 100 13.90 7.66 -16.11
CA ALA A 100 12.51 7.34 -15.81
C ALA A 100 11.74 6.92 -17.08
N LEU A 101 11.95 7.64 -18.19
CA LEU A 101 11.33 7.34 -19.48
C LEU A 101 11.76 5.98 -20.02
N ALA A 102 13.07 5.65 -19.97
CA ALA A 102 13.58 4.36 -20.41
C ALA A 102 13.03 3.21 -19.56
N ILE A 103 12.97 3.38 -18.22
CA ILE A 103 12.37 2.38 -17.32
C ILE A 103 10.88 2.18 -17.64
N ALA A 104 10.11 3.26 -17.78
CA ALA A 104 8.68 3.19 -18.09
C ALA A 104 8.42 2.53 -19.46
N THR A 105 9.25 2.84 -20.46
CA THR A 105 9.20 2.23 -21.79
C THR A 105 9.52 0.73 -21.72
N GLY A 106 10.54 0.33 -20.95
CA GLY A 106 10.90 -1.08 -20.76
C GLY A 106 9.77 -1.86 -20.08
N ILE A 107 9.15 -1.27 -19.05
CA ILE A 107 7.96 -1.82 -18.39
C ILE A 107 6.82 -2.00 -19.41
N ALA A 108 6.54 -0.98 -20.23
CA ALA A 108 5.49 -1.06 -21.24
C ALA A 108 5.72 -2.19 -22.25
N LEU A 109 6.95 -2.37 -22.74
CA LEU A 109 7.31 -3.48 -23.61
C LEU A 109 7.10 -4.84 -22.94
N GLY A 110 7.39 -4.96 -21.64
CA GLY A 110 7.14 -6.19 -20.87
C GLY A 110 5.66 -6.56 -20.75
N PHE A 111 4.78 -5.57 -20.75
CA PHE A 111 3.32 -5.78 -20.82
C PHE A 111 2.79 -5.90 -22.25
N LYS A 112 3.68 -5.98 -23.25
CA LYS A 112 3.35 -5.98 -24.68
C LYS A 112 2.49 -4.77 -25.10
N SER A 113 2.63 -3.66 -24.40
CA SER A 113 1.95 -2.40 -24.71
C SER A 113 2.57 -1.74 -25.93
N ARG A 114 1.77 -0.98 -26.68
CA ARG A 114 2.25 -0.16 -27.79
C ARG A 114 2.77 1.16 -27.25
N VAL A 115 4.08 1.34 -27.24
CA VAL A 115 4.75 2.60 -26.89
C VAL A 115 4.33 3.70 -27.88
N VAL A 116 4.14 4.92 -27.39
CA VAL A 116 3.80 6.07 -28.25
C VAL A 116 5.02 6.56 -29.04
N ASP A 117 4.80 7.14 -30.22
CA ASP A 117 5.90 7.70 -31.02
C ASP A 117 6.47 8.99 -30.40
N GLU A 118 5.63 9.75 -29.71
CA GLU A 118 5.97 11.01 -29.04
C GLU A 118 5.23 11.13 -27.70
N VAL A 119 5.98 11.49 -26.66
CA VAL A 119 5.47 11.69 -25.30
C VAL A 119 5.14 13.15 -25.09
N HIS A 120 3.89 13.43 -24.71
CA HIS A 120 3.39 14.74 -24.37
C HIS A 120 3.10 14.81 -22.88
N VAL A 121 3.70 15.77 -22.19
CA VAL A 121 3.43 16.01 -20.77
C VAL A 121 2.15 16.85 -20.64
N MET A 122 1.29 16.44 -19.72
CA MET A 122 0.02 17.09 -19.43
C MET A 122 -0.04 17.49 -17.96
N ARG A 123 -0.84 18.50 -17.66
CA ARG A 123 -1.14 18.99 -16.32
C ARG A 123 -2.50 18.47 -15.88
N LYS A 124 -2.51 17.59 -14.88
CA LYS A 124 -3.70 17.07 -14.21
C LYS A 124 -3.99 17.95 -13.00
N ILE A 125 -5.07 18.74 -13.02
CA ILE A 125 -5.37 19.69 -11.93
C ILE A 125 -5.42 18.96 -10.57
N VAL A 126 -4.75 19.44 -9.52
CA VAL A 126 -4.76 18.87 -8.16
C VAL A 126 -4.80 20.01 -7.14
N VAL A 127 -5.97 20.24 -6.55
CA VAL A 127 -6.23 21.41 -5.68
C VAL A 127 -6.20 21.11 -4.18
N ASP A 128 -5.85 19.88 -3.78
CA ASP A 128 -5.79 19.50 -2.36
C ASP A 128 -4.53 20.02 -1.64
N GLY A 129 -3.60 20.64 -2.39
CA GLY A 129 -2.33 21.16 -1.90
C GLY A 129 -1.18 20.17 -1.97
N SER A 130 -1.39 18.93 -2.42
CA SER A 130 -0.31 17.94 -2.50
C SER A 130 0.68 18.21 -3.65
N ASN A 131 0.32 19.05 -4.63
CA ASN A 131 1.21 19.59 -5.65
C ASN A 131 1.28 21.12 -5.49
N THR A 132 2.49 21.68 -5.42
CA THR A 132 2.73 23.12 -5.21
C THR A 132 2.24 24.00 -6.37
N THR A 133 2.27 23.45 -7.58
CA THR A 133 1.78 24.05 -8.83
C THR A 133 0.25 24.04 -8.94
N GLY A 134 -0.45 23.30 -8.09
CA GLY A 134 -1.89 23.04 -8.23
C GLY A 134 -2.25 22.04 -9.34
N PHE A 135 -1.26 21.35 -9.91
CA PHE A 135 -1.44 20.26 -10.86
C PHE A 135 -0.32 19.22 -10.76
N GLN A 136 -0.59 18.00 -11.18
CA GLN A 136 0.39 16.93 -11.33
C GLN A 136 0.78 16.82 -12.80
N ARG A 137 2.08 16.79 -13.11
CA ARG A 137 2.53 16.49 -14.46
C ARG A 137 2.45 14.99 -14.72
N THR A 138 1.75 14.61 -15.79
CA THR A 138 1.49 13.23 -16.19
C THR A 138 1.64 13.11 -17.70
N ALA A 139 2.27 12.04 -18.18
CA ALA A 139 2.46 11.76 -19.59
C ALA A 139 2.10 10.30 -19.91
N ILE A 140 1.39 10.07 -21.02
CA ILE A 140 1.12 8.71 -21.51
C ILE A 140 2.36 8.20 -22.24
N ILE A 141 2.85 7.03 -21.84
CA ILE A 141 4.02 6.37 -22.43
C ILE A 141 3.62 5.23 -23.36
N ALA A 142 2.55 4.51 -23.03
CA ALA A 142 2.08 3.41 -23.86
C ALA A 142 0.57 3.19 -23.74
N LEU A 143 0.01 2.57 -24.78
CA LEU A 143 -1.40 2.21 -24.90
C LEU A 143 -1.54 0.71 -25.17
N GLY A 144 -2.60 0.11 -24.64
CA GLY A 144 -2.84 -1.32 -24.81
C GLY A 144 -1.84 -2.18 -24.05
N GLY A 145 -1.85 -3.48 -24.33
CA GLY A 145 -1.04 -4.49 -23.64
C GLY A 145 -1.90 -5.45 -22.84
N GLU A 146 -1.26 -6.38 -22.15
CA GLU A 146 -1.95 -7.48 -21.48
C GLU A 146 -1.14 -8.08 -20.32
N VAL A 147 -1.88 -8.65 -19.37
CA VAL A 147 -1.38 -9.50 -18.30
C VAL A 147 -2.15 -10.82 -18.36
N LEU A 148 -1.40 -11.91 -18.45
CA LEU A 148 -1.98 -13.25 -18.44
C LEU A 148 -2.26 -13.71 -16.99
N ASP A 149 -3.48 -14.15 -16.73
CA ASP A 149 -3.91 -14.79 -15.49
C ASP A 149 -4.64 -16.11 -15.80
N ASP A 150 -4.73 -17.00 -14.82
CA ASP A 150 -5.34 -18.32 -14.96
C ASP A 150 -6.83 -18.26 -15.33
N GLU A 151 -7.54 -17.19 -14.93
CA GLU A 151 -8.95 -16.94 -15.28
C GLU A 151 -9.12 -16.14 -16.60
N GLY A 152 -8.03 -15.81 -17.28
CA GLY A 152 -8.05 -15.17 -18.59
C GLY A 152 -7.11 -13.96 -18.72
N VAL A 153 -7.13 -13.35 -19.91
CA VAL A 153 -6.31 -12.18 -20.22
C VAL A 153 -6.94 -10.92 -19.64
N VAL A 154 -6.15 -10.14 -18.90
CA VAL A 154 -6.52 -8.80 -18.44
C VAL A 154 -5.77 -7.78 -19.28
N ARG A 155 -6.51 -6.96 -20.03
CA ARG A 155 -5.88 -5.94 -20.89
C ARG A 155 -5.35 -4.77 -20.07
N ILE A 156 -4.26 -4.18 -20.53
CA ILE A 156 -3.79 -2.87 -20.07
C ILE A 156 -4.39 -1.80 -21.00
N GLN A 157 -4.93 -0.73 -20.44
CA GLN A 157 -5.45 0.40 -21.21
C GLN A 157 -4.35 1.42 -21.48
N THR A 158 -3.70 1.87 -20.40
CA THR A 158 -2.72 2.96 -20.44
C THR A 158 -1.59 2.68 -19.46
N ILE A 159 -0.39 3.12 -19.85
CA ILE A 159 0.77 3.23 -18.96
C ILE A 159 1.22 4.68 -19.00
N CYS A 160 1.24 5.33 -17.84
CA CYS A 160 1.59 6.73 -17.69
C CYS A 160 2.84 6.88 -16.82
N LEU A 161 3.58 7.96 -17.03
CA LEU A 161 4.67 8.42 -16.18
C LEU A 161 4.29 9.79 -15.61
N GLU A 162 4.31 9.93 -14.30
CA GLU A 162 3.86 11.12 -13.59
C GLU A 162 4.70 11.46 -12.36
N GLU A 163 4.53 12.68 -11.84
CA GLU A 163 5.13 13.10 -10.58
C GLU A 163 4.38 12.49 -9.40
N ASP A 164 5.07 11.94 -8.40
CA ASP A 164 4.41 11.68 -7.13
C ASP A 164 4.14 12.99 -6.37
N ALA A 165 3.09 12.99 -5.54
CA ALA A 165 2.65 14.15 -4.79
C ALA A 165 3.42 14.31 -3.47
N ALA A 166 3.41 15.52 -2.90
CA ALA A 166 4.03 15.80 -1.61
C ALA A 166 3.47 14.91 -0.47
N ARG A 167 4.26 14.65 0.56
CA ARG A 167 3.87 13.82 1.70
C ARG A 167 3.10 14.66 2.71
N LYS A 168 1.84 14.31 2.99
CA LYS A 168 1.06 14.97 4.04
C LYS A 168 1.63 14.61 5.41
N VAL A 169 2.00 15.61 6.19
CA VAL A 169 2.58 15.48 7.53
C VAL A 169 1.51 15.69 8.61
N GLY A 170 0.55 16.58 8.36
CA GLY A 170 -0.51 16.86 9.31
C GLY A 170 -1.61 17.75 8.74
N GLU A 171 -2.71 17.84 9.48
CA GLU A 171 -3.79 18.79 9.24
C GLU A 171 -4.37 19.25 10.57
N VAL A 172 -4.37 20.56 10.83
CA VAL A 172 -4.84 21.17 12.08
C VAL A 172 -5.59 22.45 11.74
N ASP A 173 -6.81 22.62 12.26
CA ASP A 173 -7.63 23.85 12.13
C ASP A 173 -7.75 24.40 10.69
N GLY A 174 -7.89 23.51 9.70
CA GLY A 174 -8.00 23.90 8.28
C GLY A 174 -6.66 24.24 7.62
N VAL A 175 -5.54 24.07 8.31
CA VAL A 175 -4.18 24.16 7.77
C VAL A 175 -3.65 22.76 7.45
N VAL A 176 -3.21 22.53 6.22
CA VAL A 176 -2.57 21.27 5.82
C VAL A 176 -1.06 21.48 5.69
N ILE A 177 -0.29 20.54 6.24
CA ILE A 177 1.18 20.57 6.19
C ILE A 177 1.67 19.45 5.28
N TYR A 178 2.46 19.81 4.26
CA TYR A 178 3.07 18.88 3.32
C TYR A 178 4.60 18.97 3.36
N ASN A 179 5.29 17.84 3.28
CA ASN A 179 6.73 17.76 3.05
C ASN A 179 7.00 17.50 1.55
N LEU A 180 7.86 18.34 0.96
CA LEU A 180 8.17 18.33 -0.47
C LEU A 180 9.25 17.30 -0.88
N ASP A 181 9.84 16.57 0.07
CA ASP A 181 10.82 15.51 -0.21
C ASP A 181 10.36 14.50 -1.28
N ARG A 182 9.06 14.14 -1.25
CA ARG A 182 8.45 13.20 -2.18
C ARG A 182 7.95 13.81 -3.49
N LEU A 183 7.63 15.10 -3.50
CA LEU A 183 7.05 15.77 -4.67
C LEU A 183 8.02 15.63 -5.86
N GLY A 184 7.54 15.12 -6.99
CA GLY A 184 8.33 14.97 -8.22
C GLY A 184 9.10 13.65 -8.35
N ILE A 185 9.05 12.74 -7.38
CA ILE A 185 9.60 11.38 -7.58
C ILE A 185 8.88 10.71 -8.77
N PRO A 186 9.59 10.10 -9.74
CA PRO A 186 8.94 9.46 -10.88
C PRO A 186 8.03 8.33 -10.44
N LEU A 187 6.80 8.35 -10.94
CA LEU A 187 5.75 7.41 -10.61
C LEU A 187 5.20 6.83 -11.91
N ILE A 188 5.23 5.51 -12.06
CA ILE A 188 4.54 4.85 -13.16
C ILE A 188 3.12 4.47 -12.72
N GLU A 189 2.13 4.80 -13.54
CA GLU A 189 0.74 4.38 -13.39
C GLU A 189 0.42 3.34 -14.47
N ILE A 190 -0.06 2.16 -14.06
CA ILE A 190 -0.54 1.11 -14.96
C ILE A 190 -2.03 0.92 -14.71
N SER A 191 -2.83 1.18 -15.74
CA SER A 191 -4.30 1.11 -15.66
C SER A 191 -4.81 -0.06 -16.49
N THR A 192 -5.49 -1.01 -15.85
CA THR A 192 -6.08 -2.16 -16.54
C THR A 192 -7.44 -1.82 -17.12
N ALA A 193 -7.83 -2.55 -18.16
CA ALA A 193 -9.22 -2.62 -18.58
C ALA A 193 -10.07 -3.27 -17.47
N PRO A 194 -11.39 -3.05 -17.46
CA PRO A 194 -12.30 -3.64 -16.49
C PRO A 194 -12.58 -5.13 -16.81
N ASP A 195 -11.54 -5.93 -17.06
CA ASP A 195 -11.65 -7.33 -17.48
C ASP A 195 -11.73 -8.30 -16.31
N ILE A 196 -11.37 -7.87 -15.10
CA ILE A 196 -11.33 -8.72 -13.90
C ILE A 196 -12.76 -9.01 -13.42
N ARG A 197 -13.05 -10.28 -13.10
CA ARG A 197 -14.40 -10.79 -12.82
C ARG A 197 -14.58 -11.41 -11.44
N SER A 198 -13.50 -11.60 -10.68
CA SER A 198 -13.55 -12.17 -9.33
C SER A 198 -12.63 -11.44 -8.33
N PRO A 199 -12.96 -11.44 -7.04
CA PRO A 199 -12.07 -10.94 -5.99
C PRO A 199 -10.68 -11.59 -6.00
N GLU A 200 -10.61 -12.91 -6.23
CA GLU A 200 -9.37 -13.68 -6.25
C GLU A 200 -8.50 -13.31 -7.44
N GLN A 201 -9.10 -13.15 -8.63
CA GLN A 201 -8.39 -12.67 -9.81
C GLN A 201 -7.80 -11.27 -9.59
N THR A 202 -8.51 -10.40 -8.86
CA THR A 202 -8.01 -9.06 -8.52
C THR A 202 -6.66 -9.14 -7.79
N LEU A 203 -6.55 -10.01 -6.78
CA LEU A 203 -5.31 -10.22 -6.03
C LEU A 203 -4.19 -10.82 -6.90
N ARG A 204 -4.51 -11.83 -7.72
CA ARG A 204 -3.50 -12.49 -8.58
C ARG A 204 -2.92 -11.53 -9.61
N VAL A 205 -3.79 -10.77 -10.29
CA VAL A 205 -3.39 -9.78 -11.30
C VAL A 205 -2.56 -8.65 -10.68
N ALA A 206 -3.03 -8.06 -9.56
CA ALA A 206 -2.28 -7.02 -8.86
C ALA A 206 -0.91 -7.54 -8.36
N SER A 207 -0.86 -8.76 -7.84
CA SER A 207 0.38 -9.42 -7.40
C SER A 207 1.34 -9.65 -8.57
N LYS A 208 0.82 -10.07 -9.73
CA LYS A 208 1.61 -10.33 -10.94
C LYS A 208 2.20 -9.03 -11.51
N ILE A 209 1.39 -7.97 -11.65
CA ILE A 209 1.87 -6.65 -12.09
C ILE A 209 2.94 -6.13 -11.12
N GLY A 210 2.66 -6.15 -9.81
CA GLY A 210 3.62 -5.70 -8.80
C GLY A 210 4.92 -6.50 -8.82
N LEU A 211 4.87 -7.79 -9.14
CA LEU A 211 6.07 -8.62 -9.26
C LEU A 211 6.85 -8.34 -10.55
N MET A 212 6.17 -8.18 -11.68
CA MET A 212 6.81 -7.73 -12.92
C MET A 212 7.53 -6.40 -12.73
N LEU A 213 6.89 -5.42 -12.09
CA LEU A 213 7.52 -4.14 -11.74
C LEU A 213 8.78 -4.33 -10.90
N ARG A 214 8.77 -5.23 -9.90
CA ARG A 214 9.96 -5.53 -9.08
C ARG A 214 11.08 -6.23 -9.85
N LEU A 215 10.75 -7.04 -10.85
CA LEU A 215 11.71 -7.75 -11.69
C LEU A 215 12.50 -6.82 -12.61
N THR A 216 12.06 -5.57 -12.81
CA THR A 216 12.86 -4.53 -13.47
C THR A 216 14.14 -4.17 -12.70
N GLY A 217 14.15 -4.40 -11.38
CA GLY A 217 15.21 -3.92 -10.48
C GLY A 217 15.25 -2.40 -10.30
N LYS A 218 14.30 -1.65 -10.88
CA LYS A 218 14.30 -0.19 -10.98
C LYS A 218 13.06 0.48 -10.37
N VAL A 219 12.44 -0.20 -9.41
CA VAL A 219 11.31 0.34 -8.65
C VAL A 219 11.66 0.43 -7.17
N LYS A 220 11.19 1.48 -6.50
CA LYS A 220 11.39 1.64 -5.07
C LYS A 220 10.63 0.56 -4.30
N ARG A 221 11.18 0.18 -3.16
CA ARG A 221 10.61 -0.82 -2.25
C ARG A 221 10.43 -0.21 -0.87
N GLY A 222 9.38 -0.62 -0.17
CA GLY A 222 9.05 -0.12 1.16
C GLY A 222 7.61 0.39 1.24
N LEU A 223 7.21 0.84 2.44
CA LEU A 223 5.88 1.37 2.67
C LEU A 223 5.66 2.65 1.84
N GLY A 224 4.49 2.78 1.23
CA GLY A 224 4.10 3.96 0.45
C GLY A 224 4.76 4.09 -0.94
N THR A 225 5.58 3.12 -1.37
CA THR A 225 6.22 3.12 -2.71
C THR A 225 5.31 2.60 -3.81
N ILE A 226 4.29 1.82 -3.45
CA ILE A 226 3.26 1.29 -4.34
C ILE A 226 1.87 1.62 -3.76
N ARG A 227 0.94 2.00 -4.63
CA ARG A 227 -0.49 2.20 -4.32
C ARG A 227 -1.32 1.48 -5.36
N GLN A 228 -2.47 0.97 -4.92
CA GLN A 228 -3.47 0.42 -5.81
C GLN A 228 -4.79 1.15 -5.58
N ASP A 229 -5.41 1.59 -6.67
CA ASP A 229 -6.76 2.07 -6.70
C ASP A 229 -7.62 1.06 -7.50
N LEU A 230 -8.88 0.90 -7.10
CA LEU A 230 -9.83 -0.04 -7.70
C LEU A 230 -10.96 0.71 -8.37
N ASN A 231 -11.38 0.24 -9.55
CA ASN A 231 -12.62 0.65 -10.18
C ASN A 231 -13.57 -0.55 -10.21
N ILE A 232 -14.67 -0.51 -9.45
CA ILE A 232 -15.57 -1.65 -9.26
C ILE A 232 -16.98 -1.31 -9.74
N SER A 233 -17.60 -2.22 -10.48
CA SER A 233 -19.00 -2.12 -10.89
C SER A 233 -19.68 -3.49 -10.99
N ILE A 234 -20.99 -3.50 -10.81
CA ILE A 234 -21.88 -4.64 -11.07
C ILE A 234 -23.01 -4.21 -12.01
N LYS A 235 -23.72 -5.18 -12.59
CA LYS A 235 -24.91 -4.94 -13.42
C LYS A 235 -25.98 -4.20 -12.61
N GLY A 236 -26.48 -3.09 -13.17
CA GLY A 236 -27.45 -2.21 -12.50
C GLY A 236 -26.84 -1.23 -11.49
N GLY A 237 -25.56 -1.41 -11.13
CA GLY A 237 -24.79 -0.49 -10.30
C GLY A 237 -24.09 0.61 -11.10
N THR A 238 -23.11 1.25 -10.45
CA THR A 238 -22.31 2.35 -11.02
C THR A 238 -20.83 2.03 -10.83
N LYS A 239 -19.96 2.55 -11.70
CA LYS A 239 -18.50 2.46 -11.50
C LYS A 239 -18.09 3.29 -10.28
N ILE A 240 -17.52 2.61 -9.29
CA ILE A 240 -17.02 3.19 -8.05
C ILE A 240 -15.51 3.10 -8.03
N GLU A 241 -14.89 4.25 -7.78
CA GLU A 241 -13.45 4.35 -7.60
C GLU A 241 -13.13 4.24 -6.11
N ILE A 242 -12.26 3.33 -5.73
CA ILE A 242 -11.80 3.12 -4.35
C ILE A 242 -10.31 3.39 -4.33
N LYS A 243 -9.92 4.43 -3.60
CA LYS A 243 -8.53 4.85 -3.49
C LYS A 243 -7.84 4.32 -2.23
N GLY A 244 -6.51 4.24 -2.32
CA GLY A 244 -5.64 4.11 -1.15
C GLY A 244 -5.49 2.70 -0.61
N VAL A 245 -5.58 1.68 -1.48
CA VAL A 245 -5.34 0.30 -1.07
C VAL A 245 -3.83 0.05 -0.99
N GLN A 246 -3.29 -0.07 0.22
CA GLN A 246 -1.87 -0.32 0.45
C GLN A 246 -1.53 -1.81 0.58
N ARG A 247 -2.46 -2.60 1.11
CA ARG A 247 -2.26 -4.04 1.39
C ARG A 247 -2.93 -4.87 0.29
N LEU A 248 -2.12 -5.59 -0.48
CA LEU A 248 -2.59 -6.46 -1.57
C LEU A 248 -3.61 -7.49 -1.05
N GLU A 249 -3.38 -8.05 0.13
CA GLU A 249 -4.24 -9.10 0.70
C GLU A 249 -5.66 -8.60 1.03
N LEU A 250 -5.86 -7.27 1.08
CA LEU A 250 -7.15 -6.66 1.35
C LEU A 250 -8.00 -6.52 0.08
N LEU A 251 -7.40 -6.62 -1.12
CA LEU A 251 -8.09 -6.43 -2.39
C LEU A 251 -9.34 -7.31 -2.54
N PRO A 252 -9.30 -8.65 -2.30
CA PRO A 252 -10.49 -9.47 -2.46
C PRO A 252 -11.63 -9.03 -1.56
N LYS A 253 -11.31 -8.70 -0.31
CA LYS A 253 -12.28 -8.27 0.71
C LYS A 253 -12.94 -6.94 0.33
N ILE A 254 -12.17 -5.99 -0.21
CA ILE A 254 -12.70 -4.70 -0.68
C ILE A 254 -13.66 -4.93 -1.85
N VAL A 255 -13.32 -5.81 -2.78
CA VAL A 255 -14.17 -6.14 -3.93
C VAL A 255 -15.48 -6.77 -3.45
N GLU A 256 -15.41 -7.78 -2.59
CA GLU A 256 -16.58 -8.44 -2.01
C GLU A 256 -17.50 -7.44 -1.29
N TYR A 257 -16.92 -6.56 -0.46
CA TYR A 257 -17.70 -5.59 0.31
C TYR A 257 -18.27 -4.47 -0.55
N GLU A 258 -17.61 -4.09 -1.64
CA GLU A 258 -18.18 -3.14 -2.60
C GLU A 258 -19.33 -3.77 -3.39
N VAL A 259 -19.20 -5.03 -3.81
CA VAL A 259 -20.31 -5.77 -4.44
C VAL A 259 -21.51 -5.85 -3.51
N MET A 260 -21.30 -6.24 -2.25
CA MET A 260 -22.35 -6.26 -1.23
C MET A 260 -23.01 -4.88 -1.06
N ARG A 261 -22.21 -3.82 -0.99
CA ARG A 261 -22.71 -2.45 -0.87
C ARG A 261 -23.60 -2.06 -2.03
N GLN A 262 -23.15 -2.29 -3.26
CA GLN A 262 -23.94 -1.94 -4.45
C GLN A 262 -25.25 -2.72 -4.50
N LEU A 263 -25.24 -4.02 -4.20
CA LEU A 263 -26.48 -4.82 -4.13
C LEU A 263 -27.45 -4.27 -3.09
N ARG A 264 -26.99 -4.00 -1.86
CA ARG A 264 -27.84 -3.46 -0.79
C ARG A 264 -28.40 -2.08 -1.13
N LEU A 265 -27.65 -1.24 -1.83
CA LEU A 265 -28.14 0.05 -2.30
C LEU A 265 -29.21 -0.08 -3.40
N LEU A 266 -29.11 -1.09 -4.27
CA LEU A 266 -30.15 -1.40 -5.25
C LEU A 266 -31.41 -1.96 -4.57
N GLU A 267 -31.27 -2.79 -3.55
CA GLU A 267 -32.42 -3.24 -2.74
C GLU A 267 -33.13 -2.06 -2.04
N ILE A 268 -32.37 -1.11 -1.48
CA ILE A 268 -32.92 0.11 -0.89
C ILE A 268 -33.67 0.94 -1.94
N LYS A 269 -33.13 1.06 -3.15
CA LYS A 269 -33.80 1.73 -4.27
C LYS A 269 -35.13 1.07 -4.59
N ASP A 270 -35.13 -0.25 -4.76
CA ASP A 270 -36.34 -1.00 -5.11
C ASP A 270 -37.42 -0.89 -4.02
N GLU A 271 -37.01 -0.90 -2.75
CA GLU A 271 -37.90 -0.68 -1.61
C GLU A 271 -38.45 0.75 -1.56
N LEU A 272 -37.64 1.77 -1.86
CA LEU A 272 -38.12 3.17 -1.97
C LEU A 272 -39.14 3.33 -3.10
N ILE A 273 -38.90 2.72 -4.26
CA ILE A 273 -39.83 2.71 -5.39
C ILE A 273 -41.14 2.01 -4.99
N LYS A 274 -41.04 0.87 -4.31
CA LYS A 274 -42.20 0.11 -3.81
C LYS A 274 -43.04 0.92 -2.80
N ARG A 275 -42.40 1.75 -1.98
CA ARG A 275 -43.07 2.69 -1.06
C ARG A 275 -43.68 3.91 -1.77
N GLY A 276 -43.45 4.05 -3.08
CA GLY A 276 -43.93 5.16 -3.89
C GLY A 276 -43.25 6.48 -3.56
N VAL A 277 -41.98 6.45 -3.14
CA VAL A 277 -41.19 7.66 -2.89
C VAL A 277 -40.77 8.25 -4.24
N ARG A 278 -41.05 9.54 -4.43
CA ARG A 278 -40.64 10.31 -5.62
C ARG A 278 -39.61 11.37 -5.25
N ASP A 279 -38.92 11.88 -6.26
CA ASP A 279 -37.91 12.94 -6.08
C ASP A 279 -38.48 14.18 -5.35
N GLU A 280 -39.71 14.54 -5.71
CA GLU A 280 -40.49 15.63 -5.12
C GLU A 280 -40.81 15.43 -3.63
N ASP A 281 -40.85 14.18 -3.15
CA ASP A 281 -41.10 13.87 -1.74
C ASP A 281 -39.85 14.14 -0.87
N ILE A 282 -38.67 14.20 -1.48
CA ILE A 282 -37.38 14.42 -0.81
C ILE A 282 -37.05 15.90 -0.83
N VAL A 283 -37.66 16.64 0.10
CA VAL A 283 -37.48 18.09 0.26
C VAL A 283 -36.44 18.39 1.33
N PHE A 284 -35.53 19.32 1.05
CA PHE A 284 -34.60 19.81 2.06
C PHE A 284 -35.28 20.86 2.94
N ASN A 285 -35.59 20.47 4.16
CA ASN A 285 -36.01 21.38 5.23
C ASN A 285 -35.10 21.16 6.44
N ILE A 286 -34.72 22.25 7.09
CA ILE A 286 -33.94 22.24 8.33
C ILE A 286 -34.77 22.83 9.46
N TYR A 287 -34.80 22.14 10.60
CA TYR A 287 -35.54 22.55 11.79
C TYR A 287 -34.59 22.64 12.98
N ASP A 288 -34.62 23.74 13.72
CA ASP A 288 -33.99 23.85 15.03
C ASP A 288 -34.84 23.08 16.04
N VAL A 289 -34.35 21.93 16.48
CA VAL A 289 -35.03 21.03 17.44
C VAL A 289 -34.36 21.08 18.81
N THR A 290 -33.58 22.12 19.09
CA THR A 290 -32.80 22.25 20.34
C THR A 290 -33.68 22.13 21.58
N GLU A 291 -34.89 22.72 21.56
CA GLU A 291 -35.82 22.66 22.71
C GLU A 291 -36.28 21.22 23.04
N VAL A 292 -36.32 20.31 22.05
CA VAL A 292 -36.69 18.89 22.28
C VAL A 292 -35.63 18.20 23.15
N PHE A 293 -34.38 18.64 23.09
CA PHE A 293 -33.23 18.01 23.74
C PHE A 293 -32.66 18.83 24.91
N LYS A 294 -33.37 19.87 25.37
CA LYS A 294 -32.89 20.78 26.42
C LYS A 294 -32.54 20.06 27.72
N ASP A 295 -33.38 19.10 28.11
CA ASP A 295 -33.22 18.30 29.33
C ASP A 295 -32.70 16.88 29.04
N THR A 296 -32.00 16.70 27.91
CA THR A 296 -31.55 15.38 27.48
C THR A 296 -30.53 14.76 28.43
N LYS A 297 -30.65 13.44 28.64
CA LYS A 297 -29.66 12.64 29.37
C LYS A 297 -28.47 12.25 28.50
N SER A 298 -28.58 12.40 27.18
CA SER A 298 -27.49 12.11 26.25
C SER A 298 -26.28 12.99 26.54
N LYS A 299 -25.18 12.39 26.99
CA LYS A 299 -23.93 13.10 27.24
C LYS A 299 -23.42 13.78 25.96
N LEU A 300 -23.54 13.09 24.82
CA LEU A 300 -23.12 13.60 23.51
C LEU A 300 -23.83 14.91 23.15
N VAL A 301 -25.15 14.95 23.28
CA VAL A 301 -25.95 16.14 22.93
C VAL A 301 -25.74 17.26 23.95
N ARG A 302 -25.87 16.93 25.24
CA ARG A 302 -25.75 17.89 26.34
C ARG A 302 -24.39 18.60 26.35
N ASP A 303 -23.30 17.86 26.14
CA ASP A 303 -21.95 18.43 26.18
C ASP A 303 -21.74 19.40 25.00
N LYS A 304 -22.35 19.17 23.84
CA LYS A 304 -22.32 20.09 22.69
C LYS A 304 -23.19 21.33 22.89
N LEU A 305 -24.38 21.17 23.47
CA LEU A 305 -25.27 22.30 23.82
C LEU A 305 -24.60 23.27 24.80
N ARG A 306 -23.81 22.77 25.75
CA ARG A 306 -23.04 23.60 26.71
C ARG A 306 -22.00 24.50 26.04
N VAL A 307 -21.49 24.12 24.87
CA VAL A 307 -20.53 24.91 24.08
C VAL A 307 -21.26 25.90 23.15
N GLY A 308 -22.59 26.02 23.27
CA GLY A 308 -23.41 26.96 22.49
C GLY A 308 -23.84 26.44 21.11
N TYR A 309 -23.62 25.15 20.83
CA TYR A 309 -24.15 24.53 19.62
C TYR A 309 -25.64 24.24 19.76
N LYS A 310 -26.31 24.07 18.63
CA LYS A 310 -27.73 23.75 18.52
C LYS A 310 -27.94 22.39 17.86
N VAL A 311 -29.12 21.81 18.07
CA VAL A 311 -29.53 20.55 17.41
C VAL A 311 -30.44 20.89 16.24
N TYR A 312 -30.06 20.45 15.05
CA TYR A 312 -30.84 20.61 13.84
C TYR A 312 -31.28 19.26 13.29
N ALA A 313 -32.47 19.22 12.70
CA ALA A 313 -33.08 18.02 12.15
C ALA A 313 -33.56 18.21 10.70
N CYS A 314 -33.58 17.12 9.95
CA CYS A 314 -34.33 16.99 8.70
C CYS A 314 -35.16 15.70 8.70
N VAL A 315 -36.29 15.72 7.99
CA VAL A 315 -37.19 14.57 7.83
C VAL A 315 -36.94 13.94 6.46
N LEU A 316 -36.75 12.62 6.44
CA LEU A 316 -36.68 11.80 5.23
C LEU A 316 -37.97 10.98 5.15
N LYS A 317 -38.89 11.42 4.29
CA LYS A 317 -40.22 10.81 4.19
C LYS A 317 -40.17 9.37 3.70
N LYS A 318 -40.87 8.45 4.37
CA LYS A 318 -40.91 7.01 4.04
C LYS A 318 -39.57 6.27 4.13
N PHE A 319 -38.56 6.84 4.78
CA PHE A 319 -37.24 6.19 4.97
C PHE A 319 -37.15 5.31 6.22
N LYS A 320 -38.23 5.12 6.98
CA LYS A 320 -38.21 4.31 8.22
C LYS A 320 -37.64 2.91 7.96
N GLY A 321 -36.71 2.50 8.80
CA GLY A 321 -36.05 1.20 8.75
C GLY A 321 -34.98 1.06 7.68
N LEU A 322 -34.85 1.99 6.72
CA LEU A 322 -33.86 1.92 5.66
C LEU A 322 -32.48 2.41 6.13
N LEU A 323 -32.41 3.34 7.08
CA LEU A 323 -31.14 3.89 7.55
C LEU A 323 -30.33 2.86 8.35
N LYS A 324 -31.00 1.91 9.01
CA LYS A 324 -30.34 0.79 9.71
C LYS A 324 -29.94 -0.39 8.82
N VAL A 325 -30.31 -0.39 7.53
CA VAL A 325 -29.94 -1.48 6.61
C VAL A 325 -28.42 -1.53 6.49
N GLU A 326 -27.86 -2.70 6.79
CA GLU A 326 -26.43 -2.94 6.69
C GLU A 326 -26.02 -3.09 5.22
N VAL A 327 -25.18 -2.17 4.74
CA VAL A 327 -24.70 -2.13 3.35
C VAL A 327 -23.32 -2.78 3.21
N GLN A 328 -22.52 -2.75 4.27
CA GLN A 328 -21.25 -3.46 4.40
C GLN A 328 -21.12 -3.94 5.84
N PRO A 329 -20.27 -4.93 6.15
CA PRO A 329 -20.06 -5.38 7.52
C PRO A 329 -19.77 -4.22 8.48
N GLY A 330 -20.67 -4.00 9.44
CA GLY A 330 -20.58 -2.91 10.43
C GLY A 330 -20.89 -1.51 9.90
N ARG A 331 -21.27 -1.34 8.63
CA ARG A 331 -21.70 -0.05 8.04
C ARG A 331 -23.12 -0.12 7.50
N ARG A 332 -23.90 0.91 7.80
CA ARG A 332 -25.32 0.99 7.43
C ARG A 332 -25.55 2.08 6.40
N PHE A 333 -26.73 2.13 5.81
CA PHE A 333 -27.10 3.24 4.93
C PHE A 333 -27.04 4.59 5.67
N GLY A 334 -27.40 4.64 6.95
CA GLY A 334 -27.19 5.81 7.81
C GLY A 334 -25.71 6.18 7.98
N THR A 335 -24.80 5.21 7.94
CA THR A 335 -23.35 5.47 7.96
C THR A 335 -22.88 6.14 6.66
N GLU A 336 -23.45 5.79 5.50
CA GLU A 336 -23.19 6.49 4.23
C GLU A 336 -23.64 7.96 4.32
N LEU A 337 -24.83 8.21 4.86
CA LEU A 337 -25.32 9.58 5.09
C LEU A 337 -24.41 10.36 6.06
N ALA A 338 -23.89 9.69 7.09
CA ALA A 338 -22.96 10.28 8.04
C ALA A 338 -21.62 10.68 7.40
N ASP A 339 -21.10 9.88 6.47
CA ASP A 339 -19.89 10.23 5.73
C ASP A 339 -20.11 11.49 4.88
N TYR A 340 -21.22 11.56 4.15
CA TYR A 340 -21.58 12.76 3.38
C TYR A 340 -21.74 13.98 4.29
N ALA A 341 -22.42 13.85 5.43
CA ALA A 341 -22.58 14.94 6.39
C ALA A 341 -21.23 15.47 6.92
N ARG A 342 -20.30 14.56 7.24
CA ARG A 342 -18.95 14.89 7.72
C ARG A 342 -18.14 15.59 6.64
N GLU A 343 -18.12 15.03 5.43
CA GLU A 343 -17.31 15.52 4.32
C GLU A 343 -17.83 16.86 3.76
N TRP A 344 -19.14 17.11 3.74
CA TRP A 344 -19.72 18.33 3.19
C TRP A 344 -20.03 19.42 4.23
N GLY A 345 -20.47 19.04 5.43
CA GLY A 345 -20.81 19.98 6.49
C GLY A 345 -19.75 20.15 7.57
N GLY A 346 -18.70 19.33 7.54
CA GLY A 346 -17.65 19.32 8.55
C GLY A 346 -18.12 18.92 9.95
N VAL A 347 -19.34 18.40 10.11
CA VAL A 347 -19.90 18.01 11.43
C VAL A 347 -19.25 16.72 11.94
N SER A 348 -19.34 16.43 13.24
CA SER A 348 -18.79 15.18 13.80
C SER A 348 -19.51 13.93 13.29
N GLY A 349 -20.79 14.06 12.93
CA GLY A 349 -21.62 13.00 12.42
C GLY A 349 -23.10 13.36 12.47
N ILE A 350 -23.95 12.35 12.34
CA ILE A 350 -25.40 12.43 12.44
C ILE A 350 -25.90 11.37 13.42
N ILE A 351 -27.12 11.56 13.93
CA ILE A 351 -27.90 10.54 14.64
C ILE A 351 -29.22 10.40 13.88
N HIS A 352 -29.77 9.20 13.76
CA HIS A 352 -31.04 9.01 13.08
C HIS A 352 -31.98 8.08 13.84
N THR A 353 -33.27 8.26 13.60
CA THR A 353 -34.36 7.57 14.32
C THR A 353 -34.34 6.05 14.24
N ASP A 354 -33.79 5.43 13.18
CA ASP A 354 -33.64 3.97 13.15
C ASP A 354 -32.63 3.40 14.16
N GLU A 355 -31.80 4.25 14.77
CA GLU A 355 -30.89 3.91 15.87
C GLU A 355 -31.39 4.38 17.24
N LEU A 356 -32.59 4.97 17.29
CA LEU A 356 -33.19 5.49 18.51
C LEU A 356 -34.38 4.61 18.96
N PRO A 357 -34.63 4.46 20.27
CA PRO A 357 -33.90 5.07 21.40
C PRO A 357 -32.46 4.54 21.53
N GLY A 358 -31.52 5.43 21.85
CA GLY A 358 -30.09 5.16 21.79
C GLY A 358 -29.25 6.37 22.16
N TYR A 359 -27.95 6.20 22.41
CA TYR A 359 -27.03 7.30 22.76
C TYR A 359 -27.46 8.14 24.00
N GLY A 360 -28.30 7.59 24.88
CA GLY A 360 -28.87 8.30 26.02
C GLY A 360 -30.06 9.22 25.70
N ILE A 361 -30.62 9.12 24.49
CA ILE A 361 -31.88 9.74 24.06
C ILE A 361 -33.02 8.75 24.34
N SER A 362 -34.05 9.20 25.06
CA SER A 362 -35.20 8.42 25.50
C SER A 362 -36.32 8.33 24.46
N ASP A 363 -37.20 7.33 24.59
CA ASP A 363 -38.40 7.20 23.75
C ASP A 363 -39.35 8.41 23.84
N ALA A 364 -39.36 9.11 24.97
CA ALA A 364 -40.14 10.34 25.12
C ALA A 364 -39.58 11.46 24.25
N GLU A 365 -38.26 11.62 24.20
CA GLU A 365 -37.59 12.60 23.32
C GLU A 365 -37.81 12.26 21.85
N VAL A 366 -37.74 10.98 21.47
CA VAL A 366 -38.00 10.53 20.10
C VAL A 366 -39.44 10.87 19.67
N ARG A 367 -40.44 10.56 20.50
CA ARG A 367 -41.85 10.90 20.21
C ARG A 367 -42.07 12.41 20.13
N ASN A 368 -41.44 13.19 21.01
CA ASN A 368 -41.49 14.65 20.97
C ASN A 368 -40.84 15.21 19.70
N LEU A 369 -39.77 14.59 19.21
CA LEU A 369 -39.11 14.96 17.96
C LEU A 369 -40.05 14.78 16.75
N PHE A 370 -40.70 13.61 16.62
CA PHE A 370 -41.68 13.38 15.55
C PHE A 370 -42.84 14.36 15.62
N LYS A 371 -43.37 14.61 16.83
CA LYS A 371 -44.45 15.57 17.05
C LYS A 371 -44.05 17.00 16.66
N PHE A 372 -42.84 17.43 17.03
CA PHE A 372 -42.33 18.77 16.70
C PHE A 372 -42.18 18.96 15.19
N LEU A 373 -41.70 17.93 14.49
CA LEU A 373 -41.45 17.96 13.05
C LEU A 373 -42.69 17.69 12.20
N ASN A 374 -43.83 17.34 12.83
CA ASN A 374 -45.04 16.87 12.15
C ASN A 374 -44.74 15.72 11.15
N ALA A 375 -43.91 14.77 11.59
CA ALA A 375 -43.47 13.60 10.81
C ALA A 375 -44.16 12.32 11.30
N ASP A 376 -44.33 11.35 10.42
CA ASP A 376 -44.95 10.06 10.73
C ASP A 376 -43.93 9.09 11.36
N GLU A 377 -44.13 8.67 12.60
CA GLU A 377 -43.22 7.76 13.31
C GLU A 377 -43.11 6.35 12.68
N GLY A 378 -44.17 5.93 11.98
CA GLY A 378 -44.29 4.63 11.31
C GLY A 378 -43.70 4.59 9.91
N GLU A 379 -43.71 5.71 9.18
CA GLU A 379 -43.21 5.78 7.80
C GLU A 379 -41.90 6.56 7.65
N ASP A 380 -41.73 7.66 8.39
CA ASP A 380 -40.64 8.59 8.19
C ASP A 380 -39.42 8.28 9.05
N ALA A 381 -38.26 8.74 8.58
CA ALA A 381 -37.05 8.76 9.39
C ALA A 381 -36.58 10.20 9.60
N VAL A 382 -36.23 10.54 10.84
CA VAL A 382 -35.60 11.82 11.18
C VAL A 382 -34.10 11.64 11.34
N VAL A 383 -33.33 12.57 10.79
CA VAL A 383 -31.88 12.68 10.95
C VAL A 383 -31.56 13.99 11.69
N ILE A 384 -30.72 13.91 12.72
CA ILE A 384 -30.29 15.06 13.51
C ILE A 384 -28.77 15.23 13.47
N THR A 385 -28.31 16.48 13.56
CA THR A 385 -26.90 16.83 13.70
C THR A 385 -26.74 18.03 14.63
N ILE A 386 -25.53 18.25 15.16
CA ILE A 386 -25.27 19.21 16.23
C ILE A 386 -24.07 20.08 15.85
N GLY A 387 -24.24 21.40 15.91
CA GLY A 387 -23.21 22.34 15.48
C GLY A 387 -23.74 23.76 15.32
N THR A 388 -23.03 24.54 14.50
CA THR A 388 -23.50 25.85 14.05
C THR A 388 -24.50 25.68 12.91
N GLU A 389 -25.41 26.63 12.75
CA GLU A 389 -26.46 26.61 11.74
C GLU A 389 -25.90 26.32 10.33
N ASP A 390 -24.87 27.05 9.91
CA ASP A 390 -24.25 26.88 8.58
C ASP A 390 -23.69 25.46 8.36
N ARG A 391 -22.96 24.91 9.34
CA ARG A 391 -22.38 23.57 9.25
C ARG A 391 -23.46 22.50 9.22
N CYS A 392 -24.47 22.64 10.06
CA CYS A 392 -25.60 21.73 10.12
C CYS A 392 -26.47 21.79 8.86
N ALA A 393 -26.70 22.99 8.30
CA ALA A 393 -27.41 23.17 7.04
C ALA A 393 -26.69 22.46 5.89
N ARG A 394 -25.38 22.66 5.74
CA ARG A 394 -24.57 21.95 4.74
C ARG A 394 -24.57 20.43 4.94
N ALA A 395 -24.43 19.98 6.19
CA ALA A 395 -24.46 18.55 6.52
C ALA A 395 -25.81 17.90 6.18
N LEU A 396 -26.91 18.47 6.65
CA LEU A 396 -28.26 17.93 6.41
C LEU A 396 -28.65 18.05 4.94
N LYS A 397 -28.19 19.09 4.23
CA LYS A 397 -28.37 19.20 2.78
C LYS A 397 -27.69 18.02 2.06
N ALA A 398 -26.45 17.70 2.41
CA ALA A 398 -25.75 16.55 1.86
C ALA A 398 -26.44 15.21 2.19
N VAL A 399 -26.99 15.07 3.40
CA VAL A 399 -27.82 13.91 3.78
C VAL A 399 -29.04 13.78 2.89
N VAL A 400 -29.81 14.85 2.71
CA VAL A 400 -31.02 14.88 1.87
C VAL A 400 -30.66 14.61 0.41
N ASP A 401 -29.59 15.19 -0.11
CA ASP A 401 -29.16 14.96 -1.49
C ASP A 401 -28.67 13.51 -1.68
N ARG A 402 -28.01 12.90 -0.70
CA ARG A 402 -27.64 11.48 -0.75
C ARG A 402 -28.86 10.55 -0.62
N ALA A 403 -29.86 10.92 0.19
CA ALA A 403 -31.13 10.22 0.27
C ALA A 403 -31.88 10.28 -1.07
N ARG A 404 -31.85 11.44 -1.75
CA ARG A 404 -32.38 11.59 -3.12
C ARG A 404 -31.68 10.66 -4.11
N ASN A 405 -30.34 10.59 -4.05
CA ASN A 405 -29.58 9.66 -4.90
C ASN A 405 -29.91 8.17 -4.64
N ALA A 406 -30.48 7.81 -3.48
CA ALA A 406 -30.91 6.43 -3.23
C ALA A 406 -32.08 5.99 -4.13
N LEU A 407 -32.87 6.94 -4.69
CA LEU A 407 -33.88 6.63 -5.71
C LEU A 407 -33.25 6.23 -7.06
N LEU A 408 -32.01 6.66 -7.32
CA LEU A 408 -31.26 6.28 -8.51
C LEU A 408 -30.50 4.97 -8.29
N GLY A 409 -30.06 4.70 -7.05
CA GLY A 409 -29.37 3.50 -6.62
C GLY A 409 -27.96 3.82 -6.11
N VAL A 410 -26.95 3.31 -6.81
CA VAL A 410 -25.54 3.50 -6.46
C VAL A 410 -25.04 4.84 -7.02
N PRO A 411 -24.65 5.82 -6.17
CA PRO A 411 -24.15 7.12 -6.64
C PRO A 411 -22.75 6.99 -7.25
N LYS A 412 -22.43 7.84 -8.24
CA LYS A 412 -21.09 7.93 -8.82
C LYS A 412 -20.17 8.73 -7.88
N GLU A 413 -19.21 8.06 -7.27
CA GLU A 413 -18.38 8.65 -6.20
C GLU A 413 -16.99 8.01 -6.13
N THR A 414 -16.05 8.74 -5.53
CA THR A 414 -14.75 8.20 -5.11
C THR A 414 -14.81 7.90 -3.60
N ARG A 415 -14.37 6.70 -3.23
CA ARG A 415 -14.34 6.18 -1.87
C ARG A 415 -12.90 5.90 -1.44
N VAL A 416 -12.67 5.74 -0.15
CA VAL A 416 -11.38 5.31 0.41
C VAL A 416 -11.57 4.01 1.18
N ALA A 417 -10.61 3.09 1.03
CA ALA A 417 -10.61 1.83 1.76
C ALA A 417 -10.22 2.03 3.24
N ASN A 418 -10.97 1.39 4.14
CA ASN A 418 -10.62 1.26 5.54
C ASN A 418 -9.76 0.00 5.76
N GLU A 419 -9.09 -0.11 6.91
CA GLU A 419 -8.22 -1.25 7.22
C GLU A 419 -8.93 -2.60 7.30
N ASP A 420 -10.24 -2.59 7.56
CA ASP A 420 -11.11 -3.76 7.62
C ASP A 420 -11.65 -4.18 6.24
N GLY A 421 -11.34 -3.44 5.17
CA GLY A 421 -11.81 -3.70 3.81
C GLY A 421 -13.14 -3.02 3.46
N THR A 422 -13.83 -2.40 4.43
CA THR A 422 -15.00 -1.56 4.13
C THR A 422 -14.56 -0.27 3.45
N THR A 423 -15.51 0.46 2.84
CA THR A 423 -15.21 1.71 2.14
C THR A 423 -16.03 2.85 2.71
N ARG A 424 -15.47 4.06 2.71
CA ARG A 424 -16.19 5.29 3.09
C ARG A 424 -16.14 6.31 1.97
N TYR A 425 -17.18 7.12 1.87
CA TYR A 425 -17.21 8.23 0.91
C TYR A 425 -16.02 9.17 1.15
N MET A 426 -15.40 9.63 0.07
CA MET A 426 -14.31 10.61 0.11
C MET A 426 -14.73 11.90 -0.59
N ARG A 427 -15.17 11.80 -1.85
CA ARG A 427 -15.54 12.96 -2.68
C ARG A 427 -16.35 12.52 -3.90
N PRO A 428 -16.99 13.46 -4.62
CA PRO A 428 -17.58 13.16 -5.92
C PRO A 428 -16.50 12.69 -6.90
N GLN A 429 -16.85 11.81 -7.83
CA GLN A 429 -15.89 11.37 -8.84
C GLN A 429 -15.50 12.54 -9.75
N PRO A 430 -14.20 12.75 -10.05
CA PRO A 430 -13.77 13.81 -10.95
C PRO A 430 -14.37 13.68 -12.36
N GLY A 431 -14.55 14.83 -13.02
CA GLY A 431 -14.94 14.92 -14.43
C GLY A 431 -13.76 14.76 -15.39
N ALA A 432 -14.07 14.68 -16.68
CA ALA A 432 -13.07 14.54 -17.75
C ALA A 432 -12.26 15.83 -18.00
N ALA A 433 -12.80 17.01 -17.66
CA ALA A 433 -12.23 18.33 -17.93
C ALA A 433 -11.10 18.72 -16.95
N ARG A 434 -10.15 17.83 -16.71
CA ARG A 434 -9.10 17.98 -15.68
C ARG A 434 -7.66 18.00 -16.21
N MET A 435 -7.49 17.79 -17.52
CA MET A 435 -6.20 17.72 -18.19
C MET A 435 -6.02 18.88 -19.16
N TYR A 436 -4.83 19.47 -19.19
CA TYR A 436 -4.41 20.47 -20.18
C TYR A 436 -2.91 20.33 -20.48
N PRO A 437 -2.38 20.82 -21.62
CA PRO A 437 -0.97 20.63 -21.98
C PRO A 437 0.01 21.28 -21.00
N GLU A 438 1.13 20.60 -20.69
CA GLU A 438 2.30 21.19 -20.02
C GLU A 438 3.18 21.88 -21.07
N THR A 439 3.05 23.19 -21.21
CA THR A 439 3.72 23.96 -22.26
C THR A 439 5.18 24.26 -21.95
N ASP A 440 5.62 24.10 -20.70
CA ASP A 440 7.01 24.38 -20.32
C ASP A 440 7.97 23.28 -20.80
N ILE A 441 7.43 22.10 -21.15
CA ILE A 441 8.20 20.92 -21.53
C ILE A 441 7.89 20.57 -22.98
N PRO A 442 8.89 20.55 -23.88
CA PRO A 442 8.65 20.16 -25.27
C PRO A 442 8.27 18.67 -25.36
N PRO A 443 7.50 18.29 -26.39
CA PRO A 443 7.26 16.88 -26.69
C PRO A 443 8.56 16.11 -26.90
N ILE A 444 8.58 14.85 -26.47
CA ILE A 444 9.78 13.99 -26.54
C ILE A 444 9.51 12.82 -27.48
N THR A 445 10.23 12.78 -28.60
CA THR A 445 10.18 11.64 -29.54
C THR A 445 10.84 10.40 -28.93
N ILE A 446 10.19 9.24 -29.06
CA ILE A 446 10.77 7.94 -28.67
C ILE A 446 11.66 7.44 -29.80
N ASP A 447 12.97 7.71 -29.68
CA ASP A 447 13.98 7.28 -30.64
C ASP A 447 14.59 5.91 -30.31
N ASP A 448 15.39 5.37 -31.23
CA ASP A 448 16.09 4.10 -31.05
C ASP A 448 17.01 4.10 -29.82
N ARG A 449 17.50 5.26 -29.37
CA ARG A 449 18.39 5.33 -28.19
C ARG A 449 17.58 5.03 -26.93
N ILE A 450 16.40 5.63 -26.80
CA ILE A 450 15.47 5.36 -25.69
C ILE A 450 15.02 3.90 -25.72
N ILE A 451 14.67 3.36 -26.89
CA ILE A 451 14.27 1.96 -27.03
C ILE A 451 15.39 1.00 -26.62
N ASN A 452 16.63 1.22 -27.09
CA ASN A 452 17.76 0.37 -26.73
C ASN A 452 18.08 0.42 -25.23
N GLU A 453 17.93 1.58 -24.59
CA GLU A 453 18.08 1.68 -23.14
C GLU A 453 16.93 0.95 -22.40
N ALA A 454 15.70 1.11 -22.89
CA ALA A 454 14.50 0.50 -22.32
C ALA A 454 14.55 -1.03 -22.32
N LEU A 455 15.19 -1.66 -23.31
CA LEU A 455 15.34 -3.12 -23.40
C LEU A 455 16.01 -3.74 -22.16
N LYS A 456 16.83 -2.96 -21.43
CA LYS A 456 17.48 -3.41 -20.18
C LYS A 456 16.50 -3.56 -19.02
N TYR A 457 15.36 -2.88 -19.10
CA TYR A 457 14.37 -2.79 -18.02
C TYR A 457 13.09 -3.57 -18.32
N VAL A 458 13.06 -4.35 -19.41
CA VAL A 458 11.91 -5.18 -19.77
C VAL A 458 11.71 -6.26 -18.71
N PRO A 459 10.60 -6.21 -17.94
CA PRO A 459 10.36 -7.20 -16.91
C PRO A 459 10.05 -8.56 -17.55
N LYS A 460 10.68 -9.60 -17.00
CA LYS A 460 10.33 -10.99 -17.34
C LYS A 460 8.98 -11.36 -16.71
N ASP A 461 8.24 -12.26 -17.37
CA ASP A 461 7.06 -12.87 -16.75
C ASP A 461 7.46 -13.66 -15.49
N PRO A 462 6.79 -13.47 -14.34
CA PRO A 462 7.18 -14.14 -13.10
C PRO A 462 7.10 -15.66 -13.14
N ASN A 463 6.19 -16.25 -13.93
CA ASN A 463 6.09 -17.70 -14.07
C ASN A 463 7.29 -18.23 -14.85
N THR A 464 7.73 -17.51 -15.90
CA THR A 464 8.97 -17.85 -16.62
C THR A 464 10.19 -17.80 -15.71
N VAL A 465 10.30 -16.77 -14.85
CA VAL A 465 11.40 -16.70 -13.86
C VAL A 465 11.31 -17.86 -12.86
N TYR A 466 10.11 -18.21 -12.40
CA TYR A 466 9.89 -19.33 -11.50
C TYR A 466 10.33 -20.67 -12.10
N GLU A 467 9.94 -20.93 -13.35
CA GLU A 467 10.35 -22.11 -14.10
C GLU A 467 11.85 -22.13 -14.33
N GLU A 468 12.48 -20.99 -14.64
CA GLU A 468 13.94 -20.86 -14.76
C GLU A 468 14.64 -21.26 -13.45
N LEU A 469 14.19 -20.75 -12.31
CA LEU A 469 14.77 -21.07 -10.99
C LEU A 469 14.71 -22.56 -10.64
N ILE A 470 13.61 -23.23 -10.99
CA ILE A 470 13.47 -24.68 -10.72
C ILE A 470 14.28 -25.50 -11.71
N SER A 471 14.12 -25.26 -13.01
CA SER A 471 14.66 -26.14 -14.04
C SER A 471 16.17 -25.98 -14.22
N LYS A 472 16.67 -24.75 -14.23
CA LYS A 472 18.07 -24.44 -14.53
C LYS A 472 18.95 -24.43 -13.29
N TYR A 473 18.42 -23.99 -12.17
CA TYR A 473 19.17 -23.85 -10.91
C TYR A 473 18.81 -24.91 -9.86
N SER A 474 17.91 -25.85 -10.20
CA SER A 474 17.47 -26.95 -9.34
C SER A 474 17.00 -26.48 -7.95
N LEU A 475 16.41 -25.28 -7.88
CA LEU A 475 15.94 -24.71 -6.62
C LEU A 475 14.64 -25.39 -6.18
N SER A 476 14.45 -25.51 -4.87
CA SER A 476 13.17 -26.00 -4.35
C SER A 476 12.02 -25.03 -4.68
N PRO A 477 10.78 -25.53 -4.85
CA PRO A 477 9.61 -24.69 -5.13
C PRO A 477 9.40 -23.56 -4.12
N GLU A 478 9.67 -23.82 -2.84
CA GLU A 478 9.51 -22.86 -1.75
C GLU A 478 10.56 -21.75 -1.83
N ILE A 479 11.84 -22.10 -2.00
CA ILE A 479 12.92 -21.11 -2.13
C ILE A 479 12.73 -20.27 -3.39
N SER A 480 12.32 -20.89 -4.50
CA SER A 480 12.03 -20.18 -5.74
C SER A 480 10.95 -19.11 -5.55
N LYS A 481 9.83 -19.46 -4.88
CA LYS A 481 8.75 -18.50 -4.55
C LYS A 481 9.24 -17.35 -3.66
N GLN A 482 10.17 -17.62 -2.74
CA GLN A 482 10.74 -16.58 -1.86
C GLN A 482 11.74 -15.69 -2.61
N LEU A 483 12.61 -16.28 -3.43
CA LEU A 483 13.69 -15.60 -4.12
C LEU A 483 13.15 -14.64 -5.18
N ILE A 484 12.10 -15.03 -5.92
CA ILE A 484 11.46 -14.16 -6.93
C ILE A 484 10.95 -12.84 -6.31
N LYS A 485 10.46 -12.90 -5.08
CA LYS A 485 9.98 -11.72 -4.35
C LYS A 485 11.10 -10.92 -3.69
N SER A 486 12.31 -11.48 -3.64
CA SER A 486 13.47 -10.93 -2.93
C SER A 486 14.13 -9.79 -3.71
N PRO A 487 14.72 -8.77 -3.05
CA PRO A 487 15.61 -7.83 -3.71
C PRO A 487 16.90 -8.48 -4.19
N TYR A 488 17.24 -9.64 -3.64
CA TYR A 488 18.48 -10.33 -3.94
C TYR A 488 18.44 -11.22 -5.19
N LEU A 489 17.32 -11.28 -5.91
CA LEU A 489 17.20 -12.12 -7.11
C LEU A 489 18.25 -11.76 -8.17
N ILE A 490 18.50 -10.46 -8.39
CA ILE A 490 19.48 -10.03 -9.41
C ILE A 490 20.90 -10.48 -9.03
N TYR A 491 21.27 -10.28 -7.76
CA TYR A 491 22.56 -10.71 -7.24
C TYR A 491 22.71 -12.23 -7.18
N PHE A 492 21.61 -12.97 -7.00
CA PHE A 492 21.65 -14.43 -7.04
C PHE A 492 22.20 -14.93 -8.38
N TYR A 493 21.77 -14.35 -9.51
CA TYR A 493 22.28 -14.77 -10.82
C TYR A 493 23.78 -14.51 -10.96
N ASP A 494 24.25 -13.36 -10.52
CA ASP A 494 25.68 -13.00 -10.57
C ASP A 494 26.51 -13.90 -9.66
N LEU A 495 26.07 -14.11 -8.42
CA LEU A 495 26.74 -14.97 -7.44
C LEU A 495 26.80 -16.42 -7.91
N VAL A 496 25.72 -16.95 -8.48
CA VAL A 496 25.73 -18.31 -9.05
C VAL A 496 26.73 -18.39 -10.21
N LYS A 497 26.67 -17.45 -11.15
CA LYS A 497 27.56 -17.45 -12.32
C LYS A 497 29.04 -17.43 -11.93
N GLU A 498 29.41 -16.67 -10.91
CA GLU A 498 30.81 -16.49 -10.52
C GLU A 498 31.29 -17.57 -9.53
N LEU A 499 30.44 -18.00 -8.60
CA LEU A 499 30.88 -18.74 -7.42
C LEU A 499 30.38 -20.18 -7.38
N SER A 500 29.36 -20.56 -8.14
CA SER A 500 28.74 -21.88 -7.96
C SER A 500 29.70 -23.05 -8.19
N ASP A 501 29.68 -24.00 -7.27
CA ASP A 501 30.36 -25.30 -7.35
C ASP A 501 29.70 -26.33 -6.42
N GLU A 502 30.40 -27.42 -6.10
CA GLU A 502 29.90 -28.49 -5.22
C GLU A 502 29.64 -28.02 -3.78
N GLU A 503 30.44 -27.08 -3.26
CA GLU A 503 30.31 -26.56 -1.89
C GLU A 503 29.30 -25.40 -1.82
N VAL A 504 29.41 -24.48 -2.78
CA VAL A 504 28.58 -23.27 -2.93
C VAL A 504 27.50 -23.51 -3.98
N THR A 505 26.56 -24.39 -3.64
CA THR A 505 25.44 -24.72 -4.55
C THR A 505 24.48 -23.53 -4.74
N PRO A 506 23.79 -23.42 -5.89
CA PRO A 506 22.73 -22.42 -6.09
C PRO A 506 21.67 -22.45 -4.99
N GLN A 507 21.27 -23.65 -4.54
CA GLN A 507 20.33 -23.83 -3.43
C GLN A 507 20.83 -23.18 -2.14
N TYR A 508 22.13 -23.29 -1.82
CA TYR A 508 22.71 -22.66 -0.65
C TYR A 508 22.74 -21.12 -0.78
N ILE A 509 23.17 -20.58 -1.93
CA ILE A 509 23.15 -19.13 -2.18
C ILE A 509 21.73 -18.58 -2.03
N ALA A 510 20.74 -19.25 -2.62
CA ALA A 510 19.35 -18.84 -2.52
C ALA A 510 18.81 -18.90 -1.07
N SER A 511 19.17 -19.95 -0.31
CA SER A 511 18.84 -20.08 1.11
C SER A 511 19.50 -18.98 1.96
N LEU A 512 20.75 -18.63 1.67
CA LEU A 512 21.47 -17.54 2.34
C LEU A 512 20.75 -16.21 2.18
N LEU A 513 20.41 -15.87 0.93
CA LEU A 513 19.79 -14.61 0.57
C LEU A 513 18.33 -14.48 1.03
N THR A 514 17.60 -15.59 1.19
CA THR A 514 16.16 -15.55 1.51
C THR A 514 15.83 -15.96 2.94
N ILE A 515 16.41 -17.05 3.44
CA ILE A 515 16.09 -17.64 4.75
C ILE A 515 17.04 -17.09 5.81
N HIS A 516 18.36 -17.22 5.62
CA HIS A 516 19.34 -16.90 6.65
C HIS A 516 19.40 -15.39 6.94
N LEU A 517 19.48 -14.54 5.92
CA LEU A 517 19.43 -13.08 6.12
C LEU A 517 18.12 -12.64 6.78
N ARG A 518 16.99 -13.27 6.44
CA ARG A 518 15.71 -12.98 7.08
C ARG A 518 15.69 -13.41 8.55
N SER A 519 16.26 -14.58 8.87
CA SER A 519 16.40 -15.06 10.24
C SER A 519 17.21 -14.08 11.08
N LEU A 520 18.37 -13.64 10.57
CA LEU A 520 19.21 -12.64 11.25
C LEU A 520 18.43 -11.34 11.51
N LYS A 521 17.68 -10.85 10.51
CA LYS A 521 16.84 -9.67 10.68
C LYS A 521 15.79 -9.85 11.78
N SER A 522 15.12 -11.00 11.83
CA SER A 522 14.14 -11.32 12.89
C SER A 522 14.76 -11.38 14.29
N GLU A 523 16.06 -11.66 14.39
CA GLU A 523 16.82 -11.65 15.64
C GLU A 523 17.32 -10.24 16.03
N GLY A 524 16.95 -9.19 15.29
CA GLY A 524 17.36 -7.81 15.54
C GLY A 524 18.75 -7.46 14.98
N VAL A 525 19.30 -8.29 14.10
CA VAL A 525 20.58 -8.00 13.43
C VAL A 525 20.34 -7.01 12.27
N PRO A 526 21.08 -5.90 12.18
CA PRO A 526 20.89 -4.87 11.14
C PRO A 526 21.50 -5.32 9.80
N ILE A 527 20.77 -6.16 9.07
CA ILE A 527 21.24 -6.73 7.81
C ILE A 527 21.50 -5.70 6.71
N GLU A 528 20.94 -4.49 6.82
CA GLU A 528 21.20 -3.34 5.96
C GLU A 528 22.67 -2.92 5.92
N ASN A 529 23.45 -3.29 6.94
CA ASN A 529 24.89 -3.08 6.98
C ASN A 529 25.68 -4.08 6.11
N ILE A 530 25.04 -5.15 5.63
CA ILE A 530 25.68 -6.21 4.83
C ILE A 530 25.58 -5.83 3.35
N GLY A 531 26.69 -5.36 2.78
CA GLY A 531 26.81 -5.17 1.34
C GLY A 531 26.86 -6.48 0.56
N ILE A 532 26.50 -6.46 -0.72
CA ILE A 532 26.58 -7.67 -1.56
C ILE A 532 28.02 -8.16 -1.72
N ASP A 533 28.99 -7.25 -1.71
CA ASP A 533 30.42 -7.58 -1.78
C ASP A 533 30.88 -8.41 -0.57
N VAL A 534 30.36 -8.10 0.62
CA VAL A 534 30.62 -8.87 1.85
C VAL A 534 30.10 -10.30 1.71
N ILE A 535 28.91 -10.47 1.13
CA ILE A 535 28.34 -11.80 0.87
C ILE A 535 29.21 -12.55 -0.14
N LYS A 536 29.63 -11.88 -1.22
CA LYS A 536 30.49 -12.44 -2.26
C LYS A 536 31.85 -12.89 -1.69
N ASP A 537 32.49 -12.09 -0.85
CA ASP A 537 33.75 -12.43 -0.19
C ASP A 537 33.62 -13.66 0.71
N LEU A 538 32.53 -13.77 1.48
CA LEU A 538 32.29 -14.92 2.35
C LEU A 538 31.95 -16.20 1.57
N LEU A 539 31.21 -16.08 0.47
CA LEU A 539 30.97 -17.23 -0.41
C LEU A 539 32.26 -17.69 -1.08
N ASN A 540 33.19 -16.77 -1.40
CA ASN A 540 34.52 -17.13 -1.87
C ASN A 540 35.35 -17.87 -0.83
N THR A 541 35.30 -17.48 0.45
CA THR A 541 36.05 -18.20 1.50
C THR A 541 35.46 -19.57 1.78
N LEU A 542 34.13 -19.72 1.70
CA LEU A 542 33.45 -21.02 1.72
C LEU A 542 33.90 -21.90 0.54
N LYS A 543 33.95 -21.36 -0.67
CA LYS A 543 34.46 -22.04 -1.88
C LYS A 543 35.90 -22.54 -1.73
N ARG A 544 36.77 -21.75 -1.08
CA ARG A 544 38.15 -22.16 -0.77
C ARG A 544 38.26 -23.15 0.40
N GLY A 545 37.14 -23.50 1.04
CA GLY A 545 37.11 -24.40 2.20
C GLY A 545 37.61 -23.78 3.50
N GLU A 546 37.84 -22.46 3.53
CA GLU A 546 38.38 -21.73 4.68
C GLU A 546 37.35 -21.58 5.81
N VAL A 547 36.06 -21.54 5.50
CA VAL A 547 34.96 -21.32 6.46
C VAL A 547 33.86 -22.35 6.22
N SER A 548 33.18 -22.77 7.29
CA SER A 548 32.00 -23.66 7.18
C SER A 548 30.73 -22.89 6.85
N LYS A 549 29.66 -23.57 6.40
CA LYS A 549 28.35 -22.93 6.14
C LYS A 549 27.78 -22.20 7.35
N ASP A 550 27.98 -22.75 8.55
CA ASP A 550 27.57 -22.12 9.81
C ASP A 550 28.48 -20.92 10.16
N GLY A 551 29.77 -21.02 9.84
CA GLY A 551 30.74 -19.93 9.99
C GLY A 551 30.36 -18.72 9.16
N VAL A 552 29.88 -18.92 7.92
CA VAL A 552 29.40 -17.81 7.06
C VAL A 552 28.26 -17.04 7.75
N ILE A 553 27.27 -17.73 8.29
CA ILE A 553 26.13 -17.10 8.97
C ILE A 553 26.60 -16.31 10.20
N GLN A 554 27.54 -16.87 10.96
CA GLN A 554 28.07 -16.21 12.16
C GLN A 554 28.93 -14.98 11.82
N VAL A 555 29.75 -15.04 10.76
CA VAL A 555 30.52 -13.89 10.30
C VAL A 555 29.59 -12.78 9.82
N LEU A 556 28.53 -13.09 9.06
CA LEU A 556 27.52 -12.12 8.65
C LEU A 556 26.85 -11.45 9.85
N ARG A 557 26.52 -12.22 10.89
CA ARG A 557 25.94 -11.69 12.14
C ARG A 557 26.87 -10.69 12.82
N GLU A 558 28.13 -11.06 13.04
CA GLU A 558 29.09 -10.19 13.74
C GLU A 558 29.44 -8.95 12.91
N TYR A 559 29.58 -9.10 11.59
CA TYR A 559 29.82 -7.99 10.68
C TYR A 559 28.65 -7.00 10.67
N ALA A 560 27.41 -7.50 10.61
CA ALA A 560 26.23 -6.63 10.63
C ALA A 560 26.15 -5.80 11.93
N LEU A 561 26.44 -6.41 13.08
CA LEU A 561 26.47 -5.71 14.37
C LEU A 561 27.62 -4.70 14.49
N ASN A 562 28.75 -4.97 13.84
CA ASN A 562 29.96 -4.14 13.87
C ASN A 562 30.56 -3.94 12.46
N PRO A 563 29.94 -3.12 11.60
CA PRO A 563 30.36 -2.99 10.19
C PRO A 563 31.74 -2.36 9.98
N LYS A 564 32.32 -1.77 11.04
CA LYS A 564 33.69 -1.20 11.01
C LYS A 564 34.78 -2.26 11.19
N SER A 565 34.43 -3.48 11.60
CA SER A 565 35.40 -4.55 11.79
C SER A 565 35.90 -5.08 10.44
N PRO A 566 37.22 -5.31 10.24
CA PRO A 566 37.72 -5.91 9.02
C PRO A 566 37.16 -7.32 8.85
N ILE A 567 36.46 -7.57 7.74
CA ILE A 567 35.83 -8.88 7.47
C ILE A 567 36.84 -10.03 7.53
N ASN A 568 38.09 -9.79 7.10
CA ASN A 568 39.17 -10.77 7.12
C ASN A 568 39.52 -11.26 8.54
N GLU A 569 39.36 -10.42 9.57
CA GLU A 569 39.59 -10.83 10.96
C GLU A 569 38.47 -11.72 11.48
N LEU A 570 37.23 -11.42 11.10
CA LEU A 570 36.07 -12.25 11.43
C LEU A 570 36.16 -13.62 10.74
N ILE A 571 36.58 -13.65 9.47
CA ILE A 571 36.83 -14.89 8.72
C ILE A 571 37.89 -15.75 9.43
N LYS A 572 39.00 -15.15 9.89
CA LYS A 572 40.04 -15.87 10.65
C LYS A 572 39.50 -16.45 11.96
N LYS A 573 38.68 -15.70 12.68
CA LYS A 573 38.04 -16.13 13.94
C LYS A 573 37.19 -17.39 13.75
N TYR A 574 36.49 -17.49 12.63
CA TYR A 574 35.58 -18.60 12.29
C TYR A 574 36.15 -19.59 11.26
N SER A 575 37.46 -19.55 11.02
CA SER A 575 38.10 -20.46 10.07
C SER A 575 37.95 -21.92 10.47
N LYS A 576 37.84 -22.75 9.44
CA LYS A 576 37.60 -24.18 9.53
C LYS A 576 38.75 -24.85 10.27
N VAL A 577 38.42 -25.74 11.21
CA VAL A 577 39.42 -26.52 11.96
C VAL A 577 39.55 -27.89 11.27
N ASP A 578 40.78 -28.35 11.07
CA ASP A 578 41.05 -29.66 10.49
C ASP A 578 40.55 -30.79 11.42
N VAL A 579 40.18 -31.92 10.85
CA VAL A 579 39.65 -33.10 11.57
C VAL A 579 40.65 -33.58 12.62
N ASN A 580 41.95 -33.48 12.36
CA ASN A 580 42.99 -33.84 13.33
C ASN A 580 42.96 -32.95 14.58
N ASP A 581 42.67 -31.66 14.42
CA ASP A 581 42.56 -30.74 15.54
C ASP A 581 41.22 -30.89 16.28
N VAL A 582 40.16 -31.27 15.57
CA VAL A 582 38.89 -31.70 16.19
C VAL A 582 39.11 -32.92 17.07
N ILE A 583 39.85 -33.93 16.58
CA ILE A 583 40.21 -35.13 17.35
C ILE A 583 40.99 -34.72 18.61
N LYS A 584 41.99 -33.84 18.52
CA LYS A 584 42.75 -33.37 19.69
C LYS A 584 41.86 -32.68 20.72
N VAL A 585 40.96 -31.79 20.28
CA VAL A 585 40.03 -31.07 21.16
C VAL A 585 39.07 -32.05 21.84
N VAL A 586 38.45 -32.95 21.08
CA VAL A 586 37.51 -33.95 21.63
C VAL A 586 38.21 -34.92 22.58
N SER A 587 39.41 -35.42 22.24
CA SER A 587 40.20 -36.28 23.12
C SER A 587 40.56 -35.57 24.43
N LYS A 588 40.96 -34.30 24.37
CA LYS A 588 41.24 -33.50 25.58
C LYS A 588 39.99 -33.31 26.44
N ILE A 589 38.82 -33.07 25.83
CA ILE A 589 37.55 -32.98 26.55
C ILE A 589 37.19 -34.31 27.22
N ILE A 590 37.41 -35.43 26.53
CA ILE A 590 37.19 -36.77 27.07
C ILE A 590 38.12 -37.05 28.27
N GLU A 591 39.41 -36.71 28.17
CA GLU A 591 40.36 -36.90 29.26
C GLU A 591 40.01 -36.05 30.49
N LEU A 592 39.70 -34.77 30.28
CA LEU A 592 39.35 -33.84 31.36
C LEU A 592 38.05 -34.21 32.09
N ASN A 593 37.14 -34.92 31.43
CA ASN A 593 35.83 -35.31 31.98
C ASN A 593 35.70 -36.82 32.19
N ARG A 594 36.80 -37.57 32.15
CA ARG A 594 36.81 -39.05 32.12
C ARG A 594 36.03 -39.68 33.26
N GLU A 595 36.19 -39.18 34.49
CA GLU A 595 35.49 -39.71 35.66
C GLU A 595 33.97 -39.52 35.60
N GLU A 596 33.50 -38.39 35.05
CA GLU A 596 32.08 -38.12 34.88
C GLU A 596 31.47 -38.96 33.76
N LEU A 597 32.22 -39.12 32.65
CA LEU A 597 31.80 -39.93 31.51
C LEU A 597 31.68 -41.42 31.86
N ILE A 598 32.55 -41.93 32.73
CA ILE A 598 32.48 -43.31 33.26
C ILE A 598 31.26 -43.50 34.16
N LYS A 599 30.91 -42.49 34.98
CA LYS A 599 29.72 -42.55 35.87
C LYS A 599 28.39 -42.42 35.12
N LYS A 600 28.36 -41.75 33.96
CA LYS A 600 27.15 -41.46 33.16
C LYS A 600 27.31 -41.94 31.71
N LYS A 601 27.61 -43.23 31.52
CA LYS A 601 27.89 -43.82 30.19
C LYS A 601 26.77 -43.60 29.16
N ASP A 602 25.52 -43.69 29.60
CA ASP A 602 24.32 -43.48 28.80
C ASP A 602 24.20 -42.05 28.22
N LYS A 603 24.84 -41.06 28.86
CA LYS A 603 24.82 -39.64 28.42
C LYS A 603 26.17 -39.14 27.91
N ALA A 604 27.20 -39.99 27.86
CA ALA A 604 28.56 -39.61 27.51
C ALA A 604 28.63 -38.91 26.14
N PHE A 605 27.93 -39.42 25.13
CA PHE A 605 27.85 -38.78 23.81
C PHE A 605 27.30 -37.35 23.90
N SER A 606 26.18 -37.15 24.60
CA SER A 606 25.54 -35.84 24.72
C SER A 606 26.42 -34.84 25.49
N ILE A 607 27.14 -35.29 26.51
CA ILE A 607 28.03 -34.44 27.33
C ILE A 607 29.24 -34.00 26.51
N VAL A 608 29.95 -34.94 25.88
CA VAL A 608 31.14 -34.63 25.07
C VAL A 608 30.74 -33.80 23.86
N MET A 609 29.62 -34.13 23.20
CA MET A 609 29.11 -33.33 22.08
C MET A 609 28.79 -31.89 22.52
N GLY A 610 28.16 -31.70 23.68
CA GLY A 610 27.86 -30.37 24.21
C GLY A 610 29.11 -29.54 24.51
N LEU A 611 30.14 -30.16 25.09
CA LEU A 611 31.42 -29.51 25.40
C LEU A 611 32.25 -29.23 24.14
N ALA A 612 32.34 -30.21 23.23
CA ALA A 612 33.05 -30.06 21.96
C ALA A 612 32.41 -28.98 21.09
N MET A 613 31.08 -28.95 21.02
CA MET A 613 30.35 -27.90 20.32
C MET A 613 30.45 -26.53 20.99
N LYS A 614 30.82 -26.44 22.28
CA LYS A 614 31.10 -25.15 22.92
C LYS A 614 32.42 -24.54 22.43
N GLU A 615 33.42 -25.36 22.14
CA GLU A 615 34.74 -24.92 21.68
C GLU A 615 34.86 -24.83 20.14
N LEU A 616 34.19 -25.74 19.42
CA LEU A 616 34.30 -25.87 17.96
C LEU A 616 33.12 -25.25 17.20
N ARG A 617 32.19 -24.60 17.90
CA ARG A 617 30.98 -24.03 17.31
C ARG A 617 31.32 -23.14 16.12
N TYR A 618 30.58 -23.30 15.02
CA TYR A 618 30.71 -22.51 13.78
C TYR A 618 32.02 -22.69 13.01
N ARG A 619 33.00 -23.44 13.54
CA ARG A 619 34.29 -23.70 12.89
C ARG A 619 34.35 -25.06 12.22
N VAL A 620 33.46 -26.00 12.54
CA VAL A 620 33.41 -27.33 11.92
C VAL A 620 31.94 -27.75 11.79
N ASP A 621 31.61 -28.51 10.73
CA ASP A 621 30.29 -29.10 10.56
C ASP A 621 29.98 -30.04 11.74
N GLY A 622 28.83 -29.83 12.39
CA GLY A 622 28.39 -30.64 13.52
C GLY A 622 28.31 -32.13 13.22
N LYS A 623 28.11 -32.54 11.95
CA LYS A 623 28.17 -33.95 11.54
C LYS A 623 29.55 -34.55 11.72
N ILE A 624 30.61 -33.82 11.35
CA ILE A 624 32.01 -34.24 11.50
C ILE A 624 32.35 -34.39 12.98
N VAL A 625 31.96 -33.39 13.80
CA VAL A 625 32.17 -33.45 15.26
C VAL A 625 31.43 -34.65 15.87
N ALA A 626 30.17 -34.88 15.47
CA ALA A 626 29.38 -36.02 15.96
C ALA A 626 30.00 -37.37 15.58
N GLU A 627 30.57 -37.49 14.38
CA GLU A 627 31.26 -38.70 13.93
C GLU A 627 32.54 -38.96 14.72
N VAL A 628 33.37 -37.93 14.93
CA VAL A 628 34.59 -38.01 15.75
C VAL A 628 34.26 -38.40 17.20
N VAL A 629 33.26 -37.76 17.80
CA VAL A 629 32.82 -38.06 19.17
C VAL A 629 32.32 -39.50 19.29
N LYS A 630 31.52 -39.99 18.31
CA LYS A 630 31.07 -41.40 18.31
C LYS A 630 32.24 -42.38 18.23
N ASN A 631 33.23 -42.09 17.39
CA ASN A 631 34.37 -42.98 17.20
C ASN A 631 35.27 -43.02 18.44
N LEU A 632 35.55 -41.88 19.06
CA LEU A 632 36.39 -41.81 20.27
C LEU A 632 35.69 -42.37 21.52
N ILE A 633 34.37 -42.21 21.65
CA ILE A 633 33.60 -42.78 22.77
C ILE A 633 33.49 -44.31 22.66
N LYS A 634 33.38 -44.88 21.46
CA LYS A 634 33.42 -46.35 21.28
C LYS A 634 34.73 -46.97 21.81
N GLY A 635 35.83 -46.23 21.77
CA GLY A 635 37.12 -46.66 22.33
C GLY A 635 37.16 -46.70 23.87
N LEU A 636 36.30 -45.94 24.56
CA LEU A 636 36.18 -45.95 26.03
C LEU A 636 35.46 -47.19 26.59
N ASP A 637 34.65 -47.88 25.78
CA ASP A 637 33.95 -49.11 26.20
C ASP A 637 34.81 -50.37 26.03
N GLN A 638 35.97 -50.27 25.38
CA GLN A 638 36.91 -51.40 25.15
C GLN A 638 38.15 -51.37 26.08
N SER A 639 38.23 -50.40 27.00
CA SER A 639 39.39 -50.18 27.89
C SER A 639 39.03 -50.25 29.37
#